data_AF-H8I4J2-F1
#
_entry.id   AF-H8I4J2-F1
#
_cell.length_a   1.000
_cell.length_b   1.000
_cell.length_c   1.000
_cell.angle_alpha   90.00
_cell.angle_beta   90.00
_cell.angle_gamma   90.00
#
_symmetry.space_group_name_H-M   'P 1'
#
loop_
_entity.id
_entity.type
_entity.pdbx_description
1 polymer ?
#
loop_
_entity_poly.entity_id
_entity_poly.type
_entity_poly.pdbx_seq_one_letter_code
_entity_poly.pdbx_strand_id
1 'polypeptide(L)'
;MSGFNLCTIKVICSAIFALLLLCPQACGQAIHENPDALLPSRGQKAESQVESILEGMMARINDISAALNEGNYSEAKAAYSRFSASFDEFGELLWQLNLSTADYAAISEEMNLTHDAVRAIIEKGEAYNISIVGYSESLSAGDTASASLYAAKARESYASLSSSYEQLRRNASIVDSILAGQGIYTGGLDASLSGLDRYMYMVNASYQNVSIGHGPALSLYSDRLRASVGDEVTFRVVLRDENGTPMPGEGVKLYVDGRLAGECVTGDAGEGPIVYVVPVNVSCDRIFAHSECALSSGSLVVSNYVELEVEGAGPALTIKIDKEAVSFGERVNVTGTLTAKGQPVPGRRIILSFSDFSGSAITDRNGTYAHTMKVGPYTASGSHPVNASYIRKGNDILLNASASSEELSVLTTPALLSLDAPGYIMIGGTCRISGSLMASKGVPVADAVVSLYADEDFLSNYTTSDDGSFSGMLPVPCDVSPGTHTLYAAFNPGQGRAIAATNSTPLSTIFHAGEPRLSMDGVPMLAFRGDAIRLNGTLLTDDGMPIAGKALAVSIFDGPCLAVVTGSNGGFNISCNVTGEEAAGLSSVQVMDPDSSKVLYAASVLMLPYDAPIVAGVMVILPLIAVAAVFGYMRYVAPKPQKAAETPPAPVEVSVPTMPAKSSISIEDEVARIHSLSYSDQRRAMTQAYVLLREVLSSHGIKLDGSTTHNELYRYAVERLPSASEQLKGVVSLYEKAIYANVPLTGIEIDATIQYIKEIHDMPRGDEAR
;
A
#
# COMPACT_ATOMS: atom_id res chain seq x y z
N MET A 1 48.92 10.86 -50.22
CA MET A 1 50.15 11.01 -49.41
C MET A 1 49.78 11.84 -48.20
N SER A 2 49.27 11.19 -47.14
CA SER A 2 50.03 10.65 -45.99
C SER A 2 50.37 11.75 -44.98
N GLY A 3 49.89 11.78 -43.74
CA GLY A 3 49.00 10.92 -42.98
C GLY A 3 48.89 11.51 -41.56
N PHE A 4 47.83 11.22 -40.82
CA PHE A 4 47.85 11.31 -39.35
C PHE A 4 46.89 10.28 -38.76
N ASN A 5 47.35 9.68 -37.66
CA ASN A 5 47.06 8.33 -37.20
C ASN A 5 45.75 8.15 -36.44
N LEU A 6 45.21 6.93 -36.57
CA LEU A 6 43.98 6.35 -36.01
C LEU A 6 44.02 6.11 -34.47
N CYS A 7 44.80 6.86 -33.70
CA CYS A 7 45.06 6.54 -32.28
C CYS A 7 44.28 7.38 -31.25
N THR A 8 43.62 8.48 -31.65
CA THR A 8 42.96 9.39 -30.69
C THR A 8 41.47 9.07 -30.44
N ILE A 9 40.84 8.24 -31.27
CA ILE A 9 39.42 7.88 -31.12
C ILE A 9 39.23 6.69 -30.15
N LYS A 10 40.26 5.86 -29.92
CA LYS A 10 40.19 4.74 -28.97
C LYS A 10 40.35 5.11 -27.49
N VAL A 11 40.84 6.31 -27.17
CA VAL A 11 41.04 6.75 -25.78
C VAL A 11 39.77 7.39 -25.20
N ILE A 12 38.90 7.96 -26.02
CA ILE A 12 37.65 8.60 -25.55
C ILE A 12 36.54 7.57 -25.30
N CYS A 13 36.50 6.47 -26.06
CA CYS A 13 35.53 5.39 -25.81
C CYS A 13 35.85 4.52 -24.58
N SER A 14 37.13 4.35 -24.20
CA SER A 14 37.50 3.58 -22.99
C SER A 14 37.36 4.37 -21.68
N ALA A 15 37.40 5.71 -21.72
CA ALA A 15 37.19 6.55 -20.53
C ALA A 15 35.70 6.70 -20.16
N ILE A 16 34.79 6.62 -21.13
CA ILE A 16 33.34 6.67 -20.88
C ILE A 16 32.82 5.31 -20.37
N PHE A 17 33.46 4.19 -20.73
CA PHE A 17 33.09 2.87 -20.22
C PHE A 17 33.63 2.58 -18.82
N ALA A 18 34.75 3.21 -18.41
CA ALA A 18 35.34 3.05 -17.08
C ALA A 18 34.70 3.93 -15.99
N LEU A 19 34.05 5.05 -16.35
CA LEU A 19 33.33 5.90 -15.39
C LEU A 19 31.91 5.38 -15.05
N LEU A 20 31.38 4.43 -15.83
CA LEU A 20 30.12 3.73 -15.57
C LEU A 20 30.26 2.51 -14.63
N LEU A 21 31.48 2.16 -14.22
CA LEU A 21 31.77 0.98 -13.39
C LEU A 21 32.14 1.30 -11.92
N LEU A 22 31.96 2.56 -11.48
CA LEU A 22 32.29 3.00 -10.11
C LEU A 22 31.10 3.65 -9.36
N CYS A 23 29.87 3.31 -9.72
CA CYS A 23 28.71 3.54 -8.85
C CYS A 23 28.43 2.25 -8.05
N PRO A 24 28.26 2.32 -6.72
CA PRO A 24 27.78 1.19 -5.96
C PRO A 24 26.39 0.80 -6.51
N GLN A 25 26.21 -0.47 -6.85
CA GLN A 25 24.88 -1.00 -7.12
C GLN A 25 24.06 -0.91 -5.84
N ALA A 26 23.28 0.16 -5.71
CA ALA A 26 22.03 0.06 -4.98
C ALA A 26 21.18 -0.92 -5.77
N CYS A 27 21.04 -2.13 -5.25
CA CYS A 27 20.13 -3.13 -5.75
C CYS A 27 18.71 -2.58 -5.54
N GLY A 28 18.23 -1.78 -6.49
CA GLY A 28 16.80 -1.49 -6.60
C GLY A 28 16.14 -2.79 -7.04
N GLN A 29 15.50 -3.48 -6.11
CA GLN A 29 14.50 -4.49 -6.46
C GLN A 29 13.57 -3.83 -7.47
N ALA A 30 13.50 -4.38 -8.68
CA ALA A 30 12.32 -4.17 -9.52
C ALA A 30 11.16 -4.78 -8.73
N ILE A 31 10.43 -3.93 -8.00
CA ILE A 31 9.14 -4.29 -7.45
C ILE A 31 8.24 -4.47 -8.67
N HIS A 32 8.07 -5.72 -9.07
CA HIS A 32 7.02 -6.09 -10.01
C HIS A 32 5.70 -5.92 -9.27
N GLU A 33 5.02 -4.80 -9.49
CA GLU A 33 3.64 -4.66 -9.06
C GLU A 33 2.79 -5.67 -9.82
N ASN A 34 2.26 -6.64 -9.08
CA ASN A 34 1.23 -7.55 -9.53
C ASN A 34 0.00 -6.72 -9.97
N PRO A 35 -0.58 -6.90 -11.17
CA PRO A 35 -1.81 -6.20 -11.54
C PRO A 35 -3.02 -6.55 -10.65
N ASP A 36 -2.99 -7.67 -9.90
CA ASP A 36 -3.96 -7.92 -8.83
C ASP A 36 -3.75 -7.00 -7.60
N ALA A 37 -2.61 -6.33 -7.50
CA ALA A 37 -2.35 -5.26 -6.52
C ALA A 37 -2.94 -3.91 -6.95
N LEU A 38 -3.53 -3.81 -8.15
CA LEU A 38 -4.36 -2.66 -8.58
C LEU A 38 -5.83 -2.83 -8.25
N LEU A 39 -6.22 -3.95 -7.63
CA LEU A 39 -7.43 -3.97 -6.82
C LEU A 39 -7.05 -3.36 -5.47
N PRO A 40 -7.70 -2.27 -5.02
CA PRO A 40 -7.36 -1.66 -3.76
C PRO A 40 -7.44 -2.74 -2.67
N SER A 41 -6.28 -3.07 -2.10
CA SER A 41 -6.20 -3.63 -0.77
C SER A 41 -7.08 -2.74 0.10
N ARG A 42 -8.16 -3.31 0.60
CA ARG A 42 -9.19 -2.62 1.39
C ARG A 42 -8.67 -2.30 2.81
N GLY A 43 -7.46 -1.77 2.89
CA GLY A 43 -6.61 -1.80 4.08
C GLY A 43 -5.48 -0.77 4.10
N GLN A 44 -5.62 0.38 3.45
CA GLN A 44 -5.04 1.64 3.89
C GLN A 44 -5.96 2.76 3.37
N LYS A 45 -6.64 3.45 4.28
CA LYS A 45 -7.72 4.38 3.93
C LYS A 45 -7.13 5.56 3.15
N ALA A 46 -7.72 5.93 2.01
CA ALA A 46 -7.40 7.15 1.25
C ALA A 46 -7.29 8.41 2.15
N GLU A 47 -8.06 8.45 3.25
CA GLU A 47 -7.97 9.41 4.35
C GLU A 47 -6.52 9.60 4.86
N SER A 48 -5.75 8.53 5.05
CA SER A 48 -4.38 8.59 5.58
C SER A 48 -3.36 9.17 4.59
N GLN A 49 -3.55 8.93 3.29
CA GLN A 49 -2.70 9.49 2.24
C GLN A 49 -2.98 10.99 2.08
N VAL A 50 -4.26 11.38 2.12
CA VAL A 50 -4.70 12.78 2.13
C VAL A 50 -4.15 13.52 3.34
N GLU A 51 -4.20 12.94 4.55
CA GLU A 51 -3.58 13.53 5.75
C GLU A 51 -2.07 13.77 5.54
N SER A 52 -1.34 12.79 4.98
CA SER A 52 0.10 12.91 4.75
C SER A 52 0.47 14.00 3.74
N ILE A 53 -0.30 14.14 2.64
CA ILE A 53 -0.04 15.18 1.64
C ILE A 53 -0.35 16.57 2.22
N LEU A 54 -1.43 16.71 2.99
CA LEU A 54 -1.75 17.96 3.68
C LEU A 54 -0.63 18.38 4.64
N GLU A 55 -0.10 17.44 5.44
CA GLU A 55 1.06 17.69 6.30
C GLU A 55 2.27 18.18 5.50
N GLY A 56 2.53 17.57 4.34
CA GLY A 56 3.58 18.00 3.41
C GLY A 56 3.36 19.41 2.85
N MET A 57 2.14 19.73 2.41
CA MET A 57 1.78 21.05 1.90
C MET A 57 1.92 22.14 2.98
N MET A 58 1.46 21.86 4.20
CA MET A 58 1.60 22.77 5.34
C MET A 58 3.07 23.06 5.68
N ALA A 59 3.93 22.03 5.66
CA ALA A 59 5.36 22.22 5.86
C ALA A 59 5.98 23.15 4.81
N ARG A 60 5.56 23.05 3.55
CA ARG A 60 6.06 23.92 2.47
C ARG A 60 5.55 25.35 2.56
N ILE A 61 4.32 25.57 3.05
CA ILE A 61 3.82 26.92 3.37
C ILE A 61 4.70 27.55 4.47
N ASN A 62 5.08 26.79 5.49
CA ASN A 62 6.00 27.27 6.53
C ASN A 62 7.35 27.69 5.92
N ASP A 63 7.92 26.90 5.01
CA ASP A 63 9.17 27.25 4.31
C ASP A 63 9.03 28.56 3.50
N ILE A 64 7.93 28.74 2.75
CA ILE A 64 7.63 29.97 2.01
C ILE A 64 7.59 31.16 2.98
N SER A 65 6.85 31.01 4.09
CA SER A 65 6.67 32.08 5.06
C SER A 65 7.98 32.47 5.75
N ALA A 66 8.85 31.50 6.07
CA ALA A 66 10.17 31.75 6.65
C ALA A 66 11.03 32.59 5.69
N ALA A 67 11.10 32.19 4.42
CA ALA A 67 11.85 32.91 3.40
C ALA A 67 11.32 34.34 3.16
N LEU A 68 9.99 34.53 3.17
CA LEU A 68 9.38 35.86 3.06
C LEU A 68 9.69 36.76 4.27
N ASN A 69 9.66 36.20 5.48
CA ASN A 69 10.02 36.91 6.71
C ASN A 69 11.50 37.35 6.72
N GLU A 70 12.38 36.64 6.01
CA GLU A 70 13.79 37.01 5.83
C GLU A 70 14.01 37.96 4.64
N GLY A 71 12.97 38.29 3.86
CA GLY A 71 13.08 39.06 2.63
C GLY A 71 13.72 38.31 1.47
N ASN A 72 13.85 36.98 1.56
CA ASN A 72 14.46 36.13 0.54
C ASN A 72 13.41 35.60 -0.46
N TYR A 73 12.98 36.47 -1.37
CA TYR A 73 11.96 36.13 -2.37
C TYR A 73 12.38 35.02 -3.36
N SER A 74 13.69 34.82 -3.57
CA SER A 74 14.21 33.73 -4.42
C SER A 74 13.97 32.36 -3.77
N GLU A 75 14.22 32.26 -2.47
CA GLU A 75 13.97 31.04 -1.70
C GLU A 75 12.47 30.79 -1.52
N ALA A 76 11.67 31.84 -1.30
CA ALA A 76 10.21 31.73 -1.26
C ALA A 76 9.64 31.15 -2.57
N LYS A 77 10.13 31.60 -3.73
CA LYS A 77 9.76 31.04 -5.06
C LYS A 77 10.18 29.58 -5.20
N ALA A 78 11.36 29.19 -4.70
CA ALA A 78 11.81 27.80 -4.74
C ALA A 78 10.97 26.88 -3.85
N ALA A 79 10.60 27.34 -2.64
CA ALA A 79 9.69 26.63 -1.75
C ALA A 79 8.28 26.51 -2.37
N TYR A 80 7.80 27.57 -3.02
CA TYR A 80 6.54 27.58 -3.77
C TYR A 80 6.49 26.52 -4.87
N SER A 81 7.55 26.34 -5.66
CA SER A 81 7.57 25.29 -6.69
C SER A 81 7.37 23.89 -6.10
N ARG A 82 7.86 23.63 -4.89
CA ARG A 82 7.63 22.37 -4.20
C ARG A 82 6.20 22.28 -3.66
N PHE A 83 5.66 23.39 -3.15
CA PHE A 83 4.27 23.48 -2.71
C PHE A 83 3.31 23.18 -3.87
N SER A 84 3.56 23.76 -5.03
CA SER A 84 2.84 23.48 -6.29
C SER A 84 2.83 21.99 -6.62
N ALA A 85 3.96 21.30 -6.53
CA ALA A 85 4.02 19.87 -6.84
C ALA A 85 3.17 19.01 -5.87
N SER A 86 3.22 19.32 -4.57
CA SER A 86 2.37 18.62 -3.58
C SER A 86 0.89 18.99 -3.71
N PHE A 87 0.59 20.19 -4.21
CA PHE A 87 -0.77 20.63 -4.52
C PHE A 87 -1.35 19.82 -5.69
N ASP A 88 -0.57 19.60 -6.75
CA ASP A 88 -0.98 18.75 -7.88
C ASP A 88 -1.26 17.31 -7.42
N GLU A 89 -0.39 16.76 -6.57
CA GLU A 89 -0.56 15.43 -5.97
C GLU A 89 -1.81 15.32 -5.09
N PHE A 90 -2.14 16.37 -4.34
CA PHE A 90 -3.39 16.44 -3.57
C PHE A 90 -4.63 16.42 -4.48
N GLY A 91 -4.59 17.15 -5.60
CA GLY A 91 -5.63 17.15 -6.62
C GLY A 91 -5.94 15.75 -7.15
N GLU A 92 -4.88 14.96 -7.40
CA GLU A 92 -4.97 13.56 -7.82
C GLU A 92 -5.50 12.61 -6.72
N LEU A 93 -5.52 13.00 -5.44
CA LEU A 93 -6.11 12.19 -4.37
C LEU A 93 -7.54 12.59 -4.01
N LEU A 94 -7.96 13.82 -4.34
CA LEU A 94 -9.30 14.32 -4.01
C LEU A 94 -10.44 13.44 -4.55
N TRP A 95 -10.26 12.78 -5.70
CA TRP A 95 -11.28 11.89 -6.27
C TRP A 95 -11.43 10.57 -5.50
N GLN A 96 -10.44 10.19 -4.69
CA GLN A 96 -10.49 9.00 -3.85
C GLN A 96 -11.27 9.21 -2.56
N LEU A 97 -11.54 10.46 -2.19
CA LEU A 97 -12.46 10.82 -1.12
C LEU A 97 -13.88 10.69 -1.66
N ASN A 98 -14.75 9.93 -0.99
CA ASN A 98 -16.14 9.70 -1.37
C ASN A 98 -17.02 10.95 -1.12
N LEU A 99 -16.62 12.08 -1.70
CA LEU A 99 -17.22 13.40 -1.57
C LEU A 99 -18.46 13.53 -2.44
N SER A 100 -19.40 14.39 -2.03
CA SER A 100 -20.47 14.79 -2.93
C SER A 100 -19.92 15.60 -4.11
N THR A 101 -20.62 15.63 -5.24
CA THR A 101 -20.22 16.44 -6.41
C THR A 101 -20.10 17.93 -6.06
N ALA A 102 -20.93 18.42 -5.13
CA ALA A 102 -20.88 19.79 -4.65
C ALA A 102 -19.64 20.05 -3.79
N ASP A 103 -19.31 19.14 -2.87
CA ASP A 103 -18.12 19.27 -2.01
C ASP A 103 -16.83 19.16 -2.82
N TYR A 104 -16.77 18.26 -3.80
CA TYR A 104 -15.62 18.13 -4.69
C TYR A 104 -15.38 19.42 -5.50
N ALA A 105 -16.44 19.98 -6.09
CA ALA A 105 -16.35 21.23 -6.85
C ALA A 105 -15.90 22.40 -5.96
N ALA A 106 -16.48 22.52 -4.76
CA ALA A 106 -16.12 23.57 -3.80
C ALA A 106 -14.66 23.45 -3.35
N ILE A 107 -14.19 22.25 -2.98
CA ILE A 107 -12.79 22.07 -2.59
C ILE A 107 -11.86 22.37 -3.77
N SER A 108 -12.15 21.87 -4.97
CA SER A 108 -11.30 22.10 -6.14
C SER A 108 -11.19 23.59 -6.49
N GLU A 109 -12.30 24.33 -6.44
CA GLU A 109 -12.31 25.78 -6.67
C GLU A 109 -11.49 26.52 -5.61
N GLU A 110 -11.76 26.30 -4.32
CA GLU A 110 -11.06 26.96 -3.22
C GLU A 110 -9.56 26.64 -3.18
N MET A 111 -9.20 25.44 -3.59
CA MET A 111 -7.80 25.05 -3.71
C MET A 111 -7.10 25.78 -4.84
N ASN A 112 -7.70 25.91 -6.03
CA ASN A 112 -7.08 26.68 -7.11
C ASN A 112 -6.88 28.15 -6.70
N LEU A 113 -7.88 28.73 -6.03
CA LEU A 113 -7.77 30.08 -5.46
C LEU A 113 -6.66 30.15 -4.38
N THR A 114 -6.47 29.10 -3.59
CA THR A 114 -5.38 28.99 -2.59
C THR A 114 -4.02 29.00 -3.27
N HIS A 115 -3.84 28.20 -4.32
CA HIS A 115 -2.62 28.15 -5.11
C HIS A 115 -2.26 29.53 -5.69
N ASP A 116 -3.24 30.19 -6.30
CA ASP A 116 -3.07 31.52 -6.89
C ASP A 116 -2.74 32.58 -5.85
N ALA A 117 -3.38 32.53 -4.69
CA ALA A 117 -3.15 33.46 -3.60
C ALA A 117 -1.73 33.36 -3.03
N VAL A 118 -1.20 32.14 -2.83
CA VAL A 118 0.18 31.94 -2.34
C VAL A 118 1.19 32.53 -3.33
N ARG A 119 1.01 32.28 -4.65
CA ARG A 119 1.85 32.88 -5.69
C ARG A 119 1.79 34.41 -5.66
N ALA A 120 0.58 34.97 -5.60
CA ALA A 120 0.37 36.41 -5.59
C ALA A 120 1.02 37.07 -4.36
N ILE A 121 0.98 36.43 -3.19
CA ILE A 121 1.65 36.93 -1.98
C ILE A 121 3.16 37.08 -2.21
N ILE A 122 3.81 36.10 -2.84
CA ILE A 122 5.25 36.15 -3.12
C ILE A 122 5.57 37.25 -4.14
N GLU A 123 4.83 37.31 -5.24
CA GLU A 123 5.08 38.27 -6.33
C GLU A 123 4.79 39.73 -5.90
N LYS A 124 3.66 39.96 -5.24
CA LYS A 124 3.27 41.30 -4.77
C LYS A 124 4.09 41.73 -3.57
N GLY A 125 4.51 40.78 -2.73
CA GLY A 125 5.48 41.00 -1.67
C GLY A 125 6.82 41.51 -2.17
N GLU A 126 7.36 40.89 -3.23
CA GLU A 126 8.61 41.32 -3.86
C GLU A 126 8.47 42.72 -4.47
N ALA A 127 7.38 42.97 -5.21
CA ALA A 127 7.09 44.27 -5.80
C ALA A 127 6.94 45.38 -4.74
N TYR A 128 6.30 45.07 -3.62
CA TYR A 128 6.19 45.95 -2.47
C TYR A 128 7.58 46.28 -1.90
N ASN A 129 8.40 45.26 -1.64
CA ASN A 129 9.74 45.44 -1.09
C ASN A 129 10.63 46.31 -2.01
N ILE A 130 10.60 46.05 -3.32
CA ILE A 130 11.30 46.88 -4.32
C ILE A 130 10.83 48.33 -4.24
N SER A 131 9.52 48.56 -4.08
CA SER A 131 8.96 49.90 -4.01
C SER A 131 9.36 50.64 -2.73
N ILE A 132 9.41 49.96 -1.58
CA ILE A 132 9.87 50.54 -0.31
C ILE A 132 11.35 50.90 -0.35
N VAL A 133 12.20 50.02 -0.91
CA VAL A 133 13.63 50.31 -1.09
C VAL A 133 13.79 51.54 -1.98
N GLY A 134 13.14 51.57 -3.15
CA GLY A 134 13.19 52.71 -4.07
C GLY A 134 12.67 54.02 -3.46
N TYR A 135 11.64 53.96 -2.63
CA TYR A 135 11.14 55.11 -1.86
C TYR A 135 12.20 55.66 -0.91
N SER A 136 12.82 54.78 -0.11
CA SER A 136 13.83 55.16 0.88
C SER A 136 15.10 55.74 0.24
N GLU A 137 15.55 55.15 -0.86
CA GLU A 137 16.69 55.64 -1.65
C GLU A 137 16.38 57.01 -2.26
N SER A 138 15.20 57.18 -2.87
CA SER A 138 14.79 58.44 -3.48
C SER A 138 14.69 59.57 -2.46
N LEU A 139 14.14 59.29 -1.27
CA LEU A 139 14.12 60.25 -0.15
C LEU A 139 15.54 60.63 0.30
N SER A 140 16.43 59.65 0.44
CA SER A 140 17.82 59.90 0.84
C SER A 140 18.59 60.73 -0.19
N ALA A 141 18.23 60.63 -1.46
CA ALA A 141 18.78 61.41 -2.56
C ALA A 141 18.13 62.80 -2.73
N GLY A 142 17.05 63.10 -1.99
CA GLY A 142 16.27 64.32 -2.13
C GLY A 142 15.36 64.38 -3.37
N ASP A 143 15.18 63.26 -4.09
CA ASP A 143 14.30 63.15 -5.25
C ASP A 143 12.86 62.86 -4.82
N THR A 144 12.11 63.93 -4.57
CA THR A 144 10.73 63.87 -4.10
C THR A 144 9.74 63.34 -5.15
N ALA A 145 10.07 63.47 -6.45
CA ALA A 145 9.21 62.98 -7.53
C ALA A 145 9.29 61.44 -7.64
N SER A 146 10.51 60.90 -7.63
CA SER A 146 10.73 59.45 -7.61
C SER A 146 10.22 58.82 -6.32
N ALA A 147 10.44 59.48 -5.16
CA ALA A 147 9.88 59.03 -3.89
C ALA A 147 8.34 58.93 -3.97
N SER A 148 7.67 59.95 -4.52
CA SER A 148 6.20 59.92 -4.67
C SER A 148 5.72 58.79 -5.59
N LEU A 149 6.45 58.50 -6.67
CA LEU A 149 6.14 57.40 -7.58
C LEU A 149 6.30 56.03 -6.90
N TYR A 150 7.40 55.83 -6.17
CA TYR A 150 7.64 54.59 -5.43
C TYR A 150 6.63 54.40 -4.29
N ALA A 151 6.22 55.48 -3.61
CA ALA A 151 5.14 55.42 -2.62
C ALA A 151 3.80 54.97 -3.23
N ALA A 152 3.46 55.44 -4.44
CA ALA A 152 2.26 55.00 -5.15
C ALA A 152 2.32 53.51 -5.53
N LYS A 153 3.46 53.04 -6.03
CA LYS A 153 3.69 51.61 -6.33
C LYS A 153 3.65 50.72 -5.09
N ALA A 154 4.20 51.21 -3.98
CA ALA A 154 4.13 50.52 -2.70
C ALA A 154 2.67 50.38 -2.23
N ARG A 155 1.84 51.42 -2.39
CA ARG A 155 0.41 51.38 -2.08
C ARG A 155 -0.34 50.35 -2.93
N GLU A 156 -0.12 50.33 -4.24
CA GLU A 156 -0.75 49.35 -5.14
C GLU A 156 -0.34 47.91 -4.78
N SER A 157 0.95 47.70 -4.55
CA SER A 157 1.49 46.38 -4.21
C SER A 157 0.98 45.89 -2.86
N TYR A 158 0.92 46.78 -1.86
CA TYR A 158 0.37 46.48 -0.53
C TYR A 158 -1.11 46.10 -0.61
N ALA A 159 -1.93 46.87 -1.34
CA ALA A 159 -3.36 46.57 -1.47
C ALA A 159 -3.60 45.21 -2.14
N SER A 160 -2.85 44.90 -3.21
CA SER A 160 -2.93 43.61 -3.89
C SER A 160 -2.44 42.45 -3.02
N LEU A 161 -1.39 42.68 -2.23
CA LEU A 161 -0.85 41.70 -1.29
C LEU A 161 -1.85 41.40 -0.17
N SER A 162 -2.42 42.43 0.48
CA SER A 162 -3.45 42.27 1.52
C SER A 162 -4.65 41.49 1.01
N SER A 163 -5.17 41.86 -0.16
CA SER A 163 -6.30 41.17 -0.77
C SER A 163 -6.00 39.68 -1.07
N SER A 164 -4.78 39.36 -1.51
CA SER A 164 -4.38 37.97 -1.80
C SER A 164 -4.24 37.16 -0.52
N TYR A 165 -3.66 37.76 0.51
CA TYR A 165 -3.52 37.14 1.83
C TYR A 165 -4.87 36.87 2.51
N GLU A 166 -5.82 37.81 2.44
CA GLU A 166 -7.18 37.59 2.93
C GLU A 166 -7.90 36.49 2.16
N GLN A 167 -7.72 36.42 0.85
CA GLN A 167 -8.29 35.35 0.02
C GLN A 167 -7.71 33.99 0.44
N LEU A 168 -6.40 33.88 0.61
CA LEU A 168 -5.75 32.67 1.10
C LEU A 168 -6.36 32.18 2.42
N ARG A 169 -6.55 33.10 3.38
CA ARG A 169 -7.16 32.80 4.69
C ARG A 169 -8.61 32.31 4.56
N ARG A 170 -9.41 32.96 3.72
CA ARG A 170 -10.81 32.52 3.47
C ARG A 170 -10.85 31.13 2.88
N ASN A 171 -10.07 30.87 1.84
CA ASN A 171 -10.07 29.58 1.15
C ASN A 171 -9.61 28.46 2.07
N ALA A 172 -8.54 28.67 2.85
CA ALA A 172 -8.05 27.71 3.83
C ALA A 172 -9.12 27.36 4.86
N SER A 173 -9.90 28.34 5.33
CA SER A 173 -11.01 28.12 6.26
C SER A 173 -12.15 27.29 5.67
N ILE A 174 -12.45 27.47 4.37
CA ILE A 174 -13.50 26.71 3.69
C ILE A 174 -13.05 25.26 3.49
N VAL A 175 -11.82 25.05 2.99
CA VAL A 175 -11.22 23.73 2.83
C VAL A 175 -11.17 22.97 4.16
N ASP A 176 -10.73 23.64 5.23
CA ASP A 176 -10.68 23.08 6.59
C ASP A 176 -12.07 22.62 7.07
N SER A 177 -13.10 23.46 6.89
CA SER A 177 -14.48 23.16 7.29
C SER A 177 -15.09 21.97 6.53
N ILE A 178 -14.81 21.87 5.22
CA ILE A 178 -15.32 20.77 4.39
C ILE A 178 -14.61 19.46 4.77
N LEU A 179 -13.27 19.46 4.85
CA LEU A 179 -12.48 18.26 5.18
C LEU A 179 -12.77 17.76 6.60
N ALA A 180 -12.89 18.66 7.57
CA ALA A 180 -13.30 18.30 8.93
C ALA A 180 -14.71 17.68 8.97
N GLY A 181 -15.63 18.15 8.11
CA GLY A 181 -16.95 17.55 7.93
C GLY A 181 -16.92 16.10 7.44
N GLN A 182 -15.82 15.68 6.81
CA GLN A 182 -15.58 14.31 6.33
C GLN A 182 -14.74 13.47 7.31
N GLY A 183 -14.43 14.00 8.50
CA GLY A 183 -13.60 13.30 9.48
C GLY A 183 -12.11 13.27 9.14
N ILE A 184 -11.64 14.08 8.19
CA ILE A 184 -10.22 14.19 7.81
C ILE A 184 -9.56 15.21 8.72
N TYR A 185 -8.46 14.82 9.37
CA TYR A 185 -7.68 15.72 10.21
C TYR A 185 -6.79 16.60 9.34
N THR A 186 -7.07 17.90 9.28
CA THR A 186 -6.28 18.90 8.53
C THR A 186 -5.16 19.53 9.33
N GLY A 187 -4.95 19.13 10.60
CA GLY A 187 -3.95 19.77 11.46
C GLY A 187 -4.21 21.24 11.78
N GLY A 188 -5.40 21.75 11.45
CA GLY A 188 -5.65 23.18 11.35
C GLY A 188 -4.84 23.75 10.19
N LEU A 189 -5.31 23.59 8.95
CA LEU A 189 -4.67 24.18 7.76
C LEU A 189 -4.38 25.67 7.96
N ASP A 190 -5.30 26.35 8.65
CA ASP A 190 -5.21 27.74 9.10
C ASP A 190 -4.01 28.04 10.02
N ALA A 191 -3.53 27.07 10.80
CA ALA A 191 -2.35 27.16 11.64
C ALA A 191 -1.06 27.36 10.84
N SER A 192 -0.97 26.65 9.72
CA SER A 192 0.21 26.68 8.85
C SER A 192 0.42 28.05 8.20
N LEU A 193 -0.61 28.90 8.18
CA LEU A 193 -0.54 30.26 7.65
C LEU A 193 0.02 31.29 8.66
N SER A 194 0.25 30.92 9.92
CA SER A 194 0.75 31.83 10.96
C SER A 194 2.06 32.54 10.61
N GLY A 195 2.97 31.85 9.89
CA GLY A 195 4.19 32.48 9.41
C GLY A 195 3.94 33.59 8.38
N LEU A 196 2.86 33.50 7.59
CA LEU A 196 2.46 34.55 6.65
C LEU A 196 1.81 35.73 7.35
N ASP A 197 1.19 35.54 8.52
CA ASP A 197 0.67 36.65 9.33
C ASP A 197 1.78 37.55 9.80
N ARG A 198 2.88 36.93 10.26
CA ARG A 198 4.10 37.65 10.64
C ARG A 198 4.66 38.45 9.46
N TYR A 199 4.67 37.86 8.27
CA TYR A 199 5.13 38.56 7.06
C TYR A 199 4.25 39.78 6.76
N MET A 200 2.92 39.60 6.79
CA MET A 200 1.97 40.68 6.60
C MET A 200 2.10 41.78 7.68
N TYR A 201 2.33 41.40 8.93
CA TYR A 201 2.60 42.32 10.01
C TYR A 201 3.84 43.18 9.74
N MET A 202 4.95 42.56 9.33
CA MET A 202 6.18 43.27 8.98
C MET A 202 5.98 44.22 7.79
N VAL A 203 5.29 43.75 6.76
CA VAL A 203 4.96 44.56 5.56
C VAL A 203 4.11 45.76 5.96
N ASN A 204 3.08 45.57 6.78
CA ASN A 204 2.24 46.65 7.25
C ASN A 204 3.00 47.67 8.11
N ALA A 205 3.82 47.21 9.05
CA ALA A 205 4.65 48.09 9.87
C ALA A 205 5.60 48.96 9.01
N SER A 206 6.14 48.38 7.94
CA SER A 206 6.93 49.13 6.95
C SER A 206 6.07 50.14 6.17
N TYR A 207 4.83 49.78 5.82
CA TYR A 207 3.93 50.63 5.04
C TYR A 207 3.57 51.92 5.80
N GLN A 208 3.36 51.83 7.11
CA GLN A 208 3.04 52.99 7.94
C GLN A 208 4.16 54.04 8.02
N ASN A 209 5.41 53.64 7.77
CA ASN A 209 6.54 54.56 7.75
C ASN A 209 6.67 55.32 6.40
N VAL A 210 5.90 54.94 5.39
CA VAL A 210 5.84 55.67 4.12
C VAL A 210 4.99 56.92 4.35
N SER A 211 5.63 58.08 4.43
CA SER A 211 4.94 59.37 4.46
C SER A 211 4.27 59.59 3.10
N ILE A 212 2.97 59.33 3.06
CA ILE A 212 2.08 59.61 1.93
C ILE A 212 1.07 60.64 2.43
N GLY A 213 0.86 61.70 1.65
CA GLY A 213 0.08 62.87 2.03
C GLY A 213 -1.26 62.57 2.72
N HIS A 214 -1.60 63.49 3.64
CA HIS A 214 -2.77 63.61 4.49
C HIS A 214 -4.06 63.02 3.90
N GLY A 215 -4.32 61.74 4.16
CA GLY A 215 -5.62 61.13 3.99
C GLY A 215 -6.24 60.81 5.36
N PRO A 216 -7.52 60.41 5.41
CA PRO A 216 -8.12 59.90 6.62
C PRO A 216 -7.32 58.71 7.19
N ALA A 217 -7.13 58.71 8.50
CA ALA A 217 -6.32 57.75 9.25
C ALA A 217 -7.19 56.92 10.18
N LEU A 218 -7.06 55.59 10.08
CA LEU A 218 -7.67 54.62 10.98
C LEU A 218 -6.58 54.07 11.93
N SER A 219 -6.86 54.00 13.21
CA SER A 219 -5.96 53.44 14.23
C SER A 219 -6.69 52.41 15.09
N LEU A 220 -6.01 51.34 15.45
CA LEU A 220 -6.53 50.23 16.23
C LEU A 220 -5.72 50.06 17.51
N TYR A 221 -6.42 49.95 18.63
CA TYR A 221 -5.86 49.69 19.96
C TYR A 221 -6.53 48.47 20.56
N SER A 222 -5.85 47.78 21.48
CA SER A 222 -6.43 46.70 22.29
C SER A 222 -6.31 47.04 23.76
N ASP A 223 -7.26 46.59 24.57
CA ASP A 223 -7.22 46.71 26.04
C ASP A 223 -6.13 45.83 26.67
N ARG A 224 -5.72 44.76 25.99
CA ARG A 224 -4.65 43.84 26.41
C ARG A 224 -3.86 43.30 25.22
N LEU A 225 -2.63 42.86 25.48
CA LEU A 225 -1.77 42.21 24.47
C LEU A 225 -1.55 40.73 24.74
N ARG A 226 -2.18 40.18 25.78
CA ARG A 226 -2.14 38.77 26.16
C ARG A 226 -3.54 38.26 26.44
N ALA A 227 -3.86 37.09 25.93
CA ALA A 227 -5.14 36.44 26.15
C ALA A 227 -5.00 34.91 26.09
N SER A 228 -5.92 34.18 26.70
CA SER A 228 -6.08 32.74 26.50
C SER A 228 -7.33 32.46 25.67
N VAL A 229 -7.44 31.24 25.13
CA VAL A 229 -8.68 30.75 24.52
C VAL A 229 -9.87 31.01 25.46
N GLY A 230 -10.93 31.62 24.92
CA GLY A 230 -12.15 31.99 25.63
C GLY A 230 -12.14 33.36 26.29
N ASP A 231 -11.00 34.05 26.34
CA ASP A 231 -10.94 35.41 26.88
C ASP A 231 -11.56 36.42 25.91
N GLU A 232 -12.21 37.46 26.46
CA GLU A 232 -12.68 38.61 25.70
C GLU A 232 -11.60 39.69 25.62
N VAL A 233 -11.29 40.14 24.42
CA VAL A 233 -10.38 41.24 24.09
C VAL A 233 -11.20 42.37 23.48
N THR A 234 -11.06 43.59 23.99
CA THR A 234 -11.76 44.77 23.47
C THR A 234 -10.82 45.59 22.62
N PHE A 235 -11.09 45.61 21.31
CA PHE A 235 -10.44 46.50 20.37
C PHE A 235 -11.15 47.85 20.31
N ARG A 236 -10.37 48.93 20.26
CA ARG A 236 -10.87 50.30 20.05
C ARG A 236 -10.33 50.84 18.75
N VAL A 237 -11.23 51.16 17.83
CA VAL A 237 -10.90 51.84 16.57
C VAL A 237 -11.01 53.36 16.75
N VAL A 238 -10.16 54.11 16.06
CA VAL A 238 -10.15 55.57 16.01
C VAL A 238 -9.98 56.01 14.56
N LEU A 239 -10.97 56.69 13.99
CA LEU A 239 -10.98 57.20 12.63
C LEU A 239 -10.99 58.74 12.62
N ARG A 240 -10.01 59.32 11.92
CA ARG A 240 -9.85 60.77 11.78
C ARG A 240 -9.63 61.16 10.33
N ASP A 241 -10.07 62.36 9.95
CA ASP A 241 -9.79 62.91 8.62
C ASP A 241 -8.32 63.37 8.47
N GLU A 242 -7.99 63.90 7.30
CA GLU A 242 -6.66 64.43 6.96
C GLU A 242 -6.17 65.56 7.89
N ASN A 243 -7.10 66.22 8.61
CA ASN A 243 -6.84 67.31 9.55
C ASN A 243 -6.88 66.84 11.02
N GLY A 244 -7.09 65.55 11.27
CA GLY A 244 -7.21 64.98 12.61
C GLY A 244 -8.61 65.12 13.24
N THR A 245 -9.61 65.56 12.49
CA THR A 245 -11.01 65.69 12.95
C THR A 245 -11.66 64.31 13.04
N PRO A 246 -12.38 63.99 14.12
CA PRO A 246 -13.18 62.77 14.22
C PRO A 246 -14.13 62.54 13.04
N MET A 247 -14.22 61.30 12.54
CA MET A 247 -15.17 60.90 11.50
C MET A 247 -16.25 59.97 12.09
N PRO A 248 -17.41 60.50 12.53
CA PRO A 248 -18.52 59.70 13.06
C PRO A 248 -19.36 59.05 11.95
N GLY A 249 -20.06 57.97 12.28
CA GLY A 249 -21.04 57.32 11.40
C GLY A 249 -20.46 56.37 10.35
N GLU A 250 -19.15 56.15 10.36
CA GLU A 250 -18.47 55.27 9.41
C GLU A 250 -18.42 53.82 9.93
N GLY A 251 -18.67 52.86 9.04
CA GLY A 251 -18.68 51.43 9.36
C GLY A 251 -17.27 50.84 9.31
N VAL A 252 -16.79 50.32 10.44
CA VAL A 252 -15.46 49.74 10.59
C VAL A 252 -15.56 48.25 10.87
N LYS A 253 -14.76 47.46 10.15
CA LYS A 253 -14.67 46.01 10.29
C LYS A 253 -13.35 45.65 10.96
N LEU A 254 -13.39 44.78 11.96
CA LEU A 254 -12.20 44.18 12.59
C LEU A 254 -11.95 42.82 11.96
N TYR A 255 -10.70 42.59 11.56
CA TYR A 255 -10.21 41.30 11.16
C TYR A 255 -9.17 40.80 12.17
N VAL A 256 -9.26 39.54 12.57
CA VAL A 256 -8.25 38.85 13.38
C VAL A 256 -7.78 37.64 12.59
N ASP A 257 -6.48 37.55 12.33
CA ASP A 257 -5.85 36.59 11.41
C ASP A 257 -6.57 36.52 10.04
N GLY A 258 -6.98 37.70 9.53
CA GLY A 258 -7.68 37.84 8.26
C GLY A 258 -9.16 37.43 8.28
N ARG A 259 -9.72 36.99 9.41
CA ARG A 259 -11.15 36.68 9.55
C ARG A 259 -11.92 37.83 10.14
N LEU A 260 -13.09 38.14 9.57
CA LEU A 260 -14.00 39.14 10.12
C LEU A 260 -14.40 38.72 11.55
N ALA A 261 -13.89 39.45 12.53
CA ALA A 261 -14.04 39.21 13.95
C ALA A 261 -15.17 40.04 14.57
N GLY A 262 -15.50 41.18 13.97
CA GLY A 262 -16.58 42.04 14.40
C GLY A 262 -16.67 43.32 13.57
N GLU A 263 -17.71 44.10 13.81
CA GLU A 263 -17.94 45.38 13.15
C GLU A 263 -18.44 46.41 14.18
N CYS A 264 -18.13 47.68 13.97
CA CYS A 264 -18.71 48.78 14.73
C CYS A 264 -18.97 49.99 13.84
N VAL A 265 -19.74 50.96 14.35
CA VAL A 265 -19.91 52.27 13.73
C VAL A 265 -19.24 53.32 14.62
N THR A 266 -18.46 54.22 14.04
CA THR A 266 -17.77 55.27 14.81
C THR A 266 -18.78 56.25 15.44
N GLY A 267 -18.62 56.54 16.73
CA GLY A 267 -19.41 57.55 17.44
C GLY A 267 -18.91 58.97 17.19
N ASP A 268 -19.47 59.96 17.90
CA ASP A 268 -19.14 61.40 17.75
C ASP A 268 -17.66 61.73 17.92
N ALA A 269 -16.93 60.93 18.70
CA ALA A 269 -15.48 61.06 18.89
C ALA A 269 -14.64 60.41 17.77
N GLY A 270 -15.28 59.80 16.76
CA GLY A 270 -14.61 59.04 15.70
C GLY A 270 -14.13 57.68 16.19
N GLU A 271 -14.73 57.14 17.26
CA GLU A 271 -14.25 55.93 17.94
C GLU A 271 -15.34 54.86 18.01
N GLY A 272 -14.93 53.60 18.03
CA GLY A 272 -15.85 52.45 18.17
C GLY A 272 -15.19 51.27 18.90
N PRO A 273 -15.89 50.60 19.82
CA PRO A 273 -15.41 49.36 20.42
C PRO A 273 -15.84 48.13 19.59
N ILE A 274 -14.96 47.14 19.50
CA ILE A 274 -15.25 45.80 18.96
C ILE A 274 -14.74 44.78 19.97
N VAL A 275 -15.62 43.90 20.46
CA VAL A 275 -15.27 42.82 21.39
C VAL A 275 -14.99 41.56 20.58
N TYR A 276 -13.83 40.96 20.82
CA TYR A 276 -13.38 39.71 20.21
C TYR A 276 -13.18 38.65 21.28
N VAL A 277 -13.78 37.47 21.10
CA VAL A 277 -13.54 36.31 21.98
C VAL A 277 -12.52 35.42 21.31
N VAL A 278 -11.40 35.13 21.98
CA VAL A 278 -10.35 34.26 21.45
C VAL A 278 -10.91 32.84 21.25
N PRO A 279 -10.99 32.32 20.02
CA PRO A 279 -11.63 31.02 19.78
C PRO A 279 -10.67 29.84 20.03
N VAL A 280 -11.24 28.64 20.20
CA VAL A 280 -10.49 27.38 20.41
C VAL A 280 -9.64 26.92 19.24
N ASN A 281 -9.89 27.46 18.04
CA ASN A 281 -9.16 27.12 16.82
C ASN A 281 -8.02 28.11 16.54
N VAL A 282 -7.70 29.02 17.48
CA VAL A 282 -6.45 29.76 17.40
C VAL A 282 -5.31 28.75 17.43
N SER A 283 -4.47 28.81 16.41
CA SER A 283 -3.50 27.76 16.12
C SER A 283 -2.05 28.25 16.21
N CYS A 284 -1.86 29.41 16.83
CA CYS A 284 -0.60 30.09 17.03
C CYS A 284 -0.60 30.75 18.41
N ASP A 285 0.60 30.98 18.95
CA ASP A 285 0.82 31.76 20.17
C ASP A 285 0.71 33.27 19.93
N ARG A 286 0.37 33.69 18.71
CA ARG A 286 0.27 35.09 18.28
C ARG A 286 -0.84 35.26 17.26
N ILE A 287 -1.79 36.14 17.55
CA ILE A 287 -2.84 36.54 16.59
C ILE A 287 -2.68 38.01 16.24
N PHE A 288 -3.03 38.35 15.00
CA PHE A 288 -2.84 39.67 14.45
C PHE A 288 -4.18 40.28 14.07
N ALA A 289 -4.49 41.43 14.65
CA ALA A 289 -5.73 42.14 14.41
C ALA A 289 -5.49 43.42 13.60
N HIS A 290 -6.31 43.68 12.60
CA HIS A 290 -6.37 44.96 11.90
C HIS A 290 -7.82 45.36 11.65
N SER A 291 -8.05 46.61 11.32
CA SER A 291 -9.38 47.11 10.99
C SER A 291 -9.40 47.85 9.67
N GLU A 292 -10.56 47.81 9.02
CA GLU A 292 -10.79 48.39 7.71
C GLU A 292 -12.06 49.23 7.73
N CYS A 293 -12.02 50.34 7.00
CA CYS A 293 -13.15 51.23 6.82
C CYS A 293 -13.28 51.56 5.33
N ALA A 294 -14.40 51.17 4.73
CA ALA A 294 -14.77 51.62 3.38
C ALA A 294 -15.51 52.94 3.51
N LEU A 295 -14.80 54.04 3.24
CA LEU A 295 -15.38 55.38 3.36
C LEU A 295 -16.48 55.61 2.33
N SER A 296 -17.41 56.50 2.66
CA SER A 296 -18.44 57.03 1.76
C SER A 296 -17.89 57.51 0.39
N SER A 297 -16.63 57.92 0.33
CA SER A 297 -15.92 58.33 -0.90
C SER A 297 -15.52 57.16 -1.82
N GLY A 298 -15.73 55.91 -1.39
CA GLY A 298 -15.26 54.70 -2.06
C GLY A 298 -13.80 54.33 -1.76
N SER A 299 -13.12 55.06 -0.87
CA SER A 299 -11.74 54.78 -0.46
C SER A 299 -11.69 53.80 0.72
N LEU A 300 -10.84 52.78 0.64
CA LEU A 300 -10.54 51.87 1.76
C LEU A 300 -9.41 52.46 2.61
N VAL A 301 -9.63 52.54 3.93
CA VAL A 301 -8.63 52.91 4.93
C VAL A 301 -8.39 51.73 5.86
N VAL A 302 -7.12 51.39 6.09
CA VAL A 302 -6.68 50.24 6.91
C VAL A 302 -5.91 50.76 8.13
N SER A 303 -6.09 50.13 9.29
CA SER A 303 -5.41 50.52 10.53
C SER A 303 -3.98 49.99 10.66
N ASN A 304 -3.31 50.36 11.74
CA ASN A 304 -2.20 49.55 12.26
C ASN A 304 -2.68 48.15 12.62
N TYR A 305 -1.73 47.21 12.66
CA TYR A 305 -1.95 45.89 13.21
C TYR A 305 -1.71 45.92 14.72
N VAL A 306 -2.44 45.10 15.46
CA VAL A 306 -2.24 44.82 16.87
C VAL A 306 -1.92 43.34 17.01
N GLU A 307 -0.77 43.04 17.59
CA GLU A 307 -0.37 41.67 17.91
C GLU A 307 -0.85 41.31 19.33
N LEU A 308 -1.50 40.16 19.47
CA LEU A 308 -1.86 39.57 20.76
C LEU A 308 -1.13 38.25 20.93
N GLU A 309 -0.43 38.09 22.05
CA GLU A 309 0.15 36.81 22.46
C GLU A 309 -0.95 35.93 23.08
N VAL A 310 -1.15 34.74 22.53
CA VAL A 310 -2.12 33.77 23.01
C VAL A 310 -1.42 32.73 23.88
N GLU A 311 -1.86 32.63 25.12
CA GLU A 311 -1.32 31.68 26.09
C GLU A 311 -2.04 30.33 26.00
N GLY A 312 -1.30 29.25 26.25
CA GLY A 312 -1.82 27.90 26.14
C GLY A 312 -2.94 27.62 27.14
N ALA A 313 -4.09 27.16 26.64
CA ALA A 313 -5.24 26.84 27.48
C ALA A 313 -5.29 25.35 27.80
N GLY A 314 -5.47 25.00 29.08
CA GLY A 314 -5.73 23.62 29.51
C GLY A 314 -7.15 23.21 29.15
N PRO A 315 -7.34 22.21 28.26
CA PRO A 315 -8.68 21.74 27.93
C PRO A 315 -9.19 20.75 28.99
N ALA A 316 -10.51 20.67 29.13
CA ALA A 316 -11.20 19.66 29.90
C ALA A 316 -11.62 18.51 28.97
N LEU A 317 -11.04 17.34 29.20
CA LEU A 317 -11.38 16.09 28.53
C LEU A 317 -12.26 15.24 29.46
N THR A 318 -13.36 14.72 28.94
CA THR A 318 -14.23 13.76 29.65
C THR A 318 -14.23 12.42 28.92
N ILE A 319 -14.57 11.35 29.63
CA ILE A 319 -14.75 10.01 29.08
C ILE A 319 -15.85 9.29 29.86
N LYS A 320 -16.66 8.50 29.16
CA LYS A 320 -17.70 7.63 29.69
C LYS A 320 -17.78 6.35 28.87
N ILE A 321 -17.99 5.24 29.56
CA ILE A 321 -18.29 3.92 28.97
C ILE A 321 -19.77 3.59 29.17
N ASP A 322 -20.36 2.84 28.24
CA ASP A 322 -21.77 2.44 28.31
C ASP A 322 -22.01 1.11 29.06
N LYS A 323 -20.94 0.42 29.47
CA LYS A 323 -20.97 -0.86 30.17
C LYS A 323 -19.89 -0.92 31.24
N GLU A 324 -20.22 -1.54 32.37
CA GLU A 324 -19.29 -1.81 33.48
C GLU A 324 -18.61 -3.17 33.35
N ALA A 325 -19.20 -4.11 32.60
CA ALA A 325 -18.64 -5.44 32.40
C ALA A 325 -18.88 -5.94 30.97
N VAL A 326 -17.88 -6.64 30.42
CA VAL A 326 -17.93 -7.24 29.08
C VAL A 326 -17.20 -8.57 29.01
N SER A 327 -17.62 -9.40 28.06
CA SER A 327 -16.96 -10.67 27.70
C SER A 327 -16.39 -10.62 26.29
N PHE A 328 -15.68 -11.68 25.88
CA PHE A 328 -15.14 -11.78 24.52
C PHE A 328 -16.20 -11.55 23.44
N GLY A 329 -15.83 -10.81 22.39
CA GLY A 329 -16.69 -10.53 21.24
C GLY A 329 -17.72 -9.41 21.46
N GLU A 330 -17.96 -9.01 22.71
CA GLU A 330 -18.81 -7.88 23.02
C GLU A 330 -18.14 -6.55 22.64
N ARG A 331 -18.99 -5.52 22.50
CA ARG A 331 -18.57 -4.16 22.19
C ARG A 331 -18.87 -3.21 23.36
N VAL A 332 -17.98 -2.25 23.58
CA VAL A 332 -18.12 -1.14 24.53
C VAL A 332 -18.10 0.17 23.75
N ASN A 333 -19.09 1.03 23.98
CA ASN A 333 -19.07 2.38 23.44
C ASN A 333 -18.41 3.32 24.45
N VAL A 334 -17.37 4.00 23.99
CA VAL A 334 -16.67 5.05 24.70
C VAL A 334 -17.11 6.37 24.11
N THR A 335 -17.54 7.30 24.97
CA THR A 335 -17.97 8.65 24.58
C THR A 335 -17.31 9.68 25.46
N GLY A 336 -17.17 10.90 24.99
CA GLY A 336 -16.65 11.99 25.80
C GLY A 336 -16.66 13.32 25.07
N THR A 337 -16.12 14.34 25.73
CA THR A 337 -16.05 15.71 25.22
C THR A 337 -14.67 16.32 25.48
N LEU A 338 -14.19 17.13 24.56
CA LEU A 338 -13.06 18.04 24.74
C LEU A 338 -13.56 19.48 24.67
N THR A 339 -13.33 20.24 25.74
CA THR A 339 -13.73 21.66 25.82
C THR A 339 -12.58 22.51 26.36
N ALA A 340 -12.52 23.80 26.04
CA ALA A 340 -11.59 24.74 26.65
C ALA A 340 -12.36 25.99 27.06
N LYS A 341 -12.30 26.34 28.36
CA LYS A 341 -13.08 27.45 28.96
C LYS A 341 -14.58 27.42 28.59
N GLY A 342 -15.15 26.22 28.47
CA GLY A 342 -16.56 26.00 28.13
C GLY A 342 -16.88 26.03 26.63
N GLN A 343 -15.92 26.38 25.76
CA GLN A 343 -16.08 26.27 24.32
C GLN A 343 -15.78 24.84 23.83
N PRO A 344 -16.57 24.28 22.90
CA PRO A 344 -16.32 22.97 22.31
C PRO A 344 -15.05 23.00 21.46
N VAL A 345 -14.23 21.96 21.52
CA VAL A 345 -12.96 21.86 20.76
C VAL A 345 -13.13 20.82 19.64
N PRO A 346 -13.46 21.23 18.39
CA PRO A 346 -13.66 20.31 17.28
C PRO A 346 -12.36 19.92 16.56
N GLY A 347 -12.39 18.80 15.85
CA GLY A 347 -11.31 18.34 14.98
C GLY A 347 -10.08 17.80 15.70
N ARG A 348 -10.14 17.53 17.00
CA ARG A 348 -9.00 17.04 17.79
C ARG A 348 -9.04 15.53 17.91
N ARG A 349 -7.88 14.90 17.68
CA ARG A 349 -7.70 13.46 17.83
C ARG A 349 -7.53 13.11 19.31
N ILE A 350 -8.44 12.30 19.82
CA ILE A 350 -8.40 11.68 21.14
C ILE A 350 -7.89 10.25 21.00
N ILE A 351 -6.82 9.93 21.70
CA ILE A 351 -6.25 8.58 21.75
C ILE A 351 -6.91 7.85 22.91
N LEU A 352 -7.49 6.70 22.62
CA LEU A 352 -8.13 5.81 23.57
C LEU A 352 -7.24 4.61 23.83
N SER A 353 -7.02 4.27 25.09
CA SER A 353 -6.25 3.09 25.46
C SER A 353 -6.96 2.29 26.55
N PHE A 354 -6.89 0.97 26.41
CA PHE A 354 -7.46 0.02 27.35
C PHE A 354 -6.71 -1.31 27.25
N SER A 355 -5.98 -1.71 28.30
CA SER A 355 -5.13 -2.91 28.22
C SER A 355 -4.23 -2.84 26.97
N ASP A 356 -4.31 -3.83 26.09
CA ASP A 356 -3.53 -3.94 24.84
C ASP A 356 -4.22 -3.25 23.66
N PHE A 357 -5.43 -2.71 23.86
CA PHE A 357 -6.15 -1.95 22.85
C PHE A 357 -5.66 -0.50 22.80
N SER A 358 -5.41 -0.02 21.58
CA SER A 358 -5.22 1.38 21.25
C SER A 358 -6.16 1.76 20.11
N GLY A 359 -6.89 2.84 20.27
CA GLY A 359 -7.82 3.39 19.28
C GLY A 359 -7.76 4.91 19.28
N SER A 360 -8.51 5.52 18.37
CA SER A 360 -8.68 6.97 18.38
C SER A 360 -10.05 7.39 17.87
N ALA A 361 -10.45 8.60 18.26
CA ALA A 361 -11.65 9.28 17.79
C ALA A 361 -11.33 10.76 17.53
N ILE A 362 -12.08 11.41 16.65
CA ILE A 362 -11.96 12.84 16.38
C ILE A 362 -13.16 13.54 17.01
N THR A 363 -12.92 14.69 17.65
CA THR A 363 -14.01 15.50 18.20
C THR A 363 -14.81 16.16 17.07
N ASP A 364 -16.13 16.11 17.16
CA ASP A 364 -17.04 16.76 16.22
C ASP A 364 -17.16 18.27 16.49
N ARG A 365 -18.06 18.95 15.74
CA ARG A 365 -18.32 20.40 15.90
C ARG A 365 -18.77 20.80 17.31
N ASN A 366 -19.32 19.87 18.09
CA ASN A 366 -19.74 20.08 19.47
C ASN A 366 -18.65 19.68 20.49
N GLY A 367 -17.44 19.36 20.02
CA GLY A 367 -16.34 18.89 20.85
C GLY A 367 -16.54 17.47 21.38
N THR A 368 -17.51 16.72 20.86
CA THR A 368 -17.84 15.37 21.32
C THR A 368 -17.12 14.32 20.50
N TYR A 369 -16.72 13.20 21.12
CA TYR A 369 -16.11 12.07 20.42
C TYR A 369 -16.77 10.77 20.86
N ALA A 370 -16.78 9.78 19.97
CA ALA A 370 -17.29 8.45 20.24
C ALA A 370 -16.42 7.39 19.55
N HIS A 371 -16.26 6.23 20.20
CA HIS A 371 -15.56 5.09 19.64
C HIS A 371 -16.16 3.79 20.17
N THR A 372 -16.24 2.76 19.32
CA THR A 372 -16.71 1.43 19.72
C THR A 372 -15.55 0.46 19.76
N MET A 373 -15.23 -0.02 20.95
CA MET A 373 -14.17 -1.00 21.20
C MET A 373 -14.76 -2.41 21.16
N LYS A 374 -14.09 -3.36 20.50
CA LYS A 374 -14.45 -4.80 20.54
C LYS A 374 -13.46 -5.54 21.44
N VAL A 375 -13.98 -6.39 22.32
CA VAL A 375 -13.14 -7.26 23.16
C VAL A 375 -12.59 -8.41 22.31
N GLY A 376 -11.28 -8.41 22.09
CA GLY A 376 -10.56 -9.43 21.31
C GLY A 376 -10.10 -10.61 22.17
N PRO A 377 -9.56 -11.68 21.55
CA PRO A 377 -9.17 -12.89 22.28
C PRO A 377 -7.97 -12.65 23.21
N TYR A 378 -7.13 -11.67 22.87
CA TYR A 378 -5.94 -11.29 23.63
C TYR A 378 -6.17 -10.11 24.59
N THR A 379 -7.37 -9.54 24.65
CA THR A 379 -7.68 -8.47 25.62
C THR A 379 -7.43 -8.98 27.05
N ALA A 380 -6.75 -8.22 27.90
CA ALA A 380 -6.55 -8.63 29.29
C ALA A 380 -7.90 -8.69 30.03
N SER A 381 -8.13 -9.80 30.73
CA SER A 381 -9.25 -9.93 31.66
C SER A 381 -8.92 -9.22 32.97
N GLY A 382 -9.94 -8.77 33.68
CA GLY A 382 -9.78 -8.03 34.93
C GLY A 382 -10.49 -6.68 34.88
N SER A 383 -10.33 -5.91 35.94
CA SER A 383 -10.90 -4.58 36.07
C SER A 383 -9.84 -3.55 35.71
N HIS A 384 -10.10 -2.77 34.65
CA HIS A 384 -9.24 -1.67 34.24
C HIS A 384 -10.06 -0.48 33.75
N PRO A 385 -9.60 0.76 33.95
CA PRO A 385 -10.25 1.90 33.33
C PRO A 385 -9.87 2.01 31.86
N VAL A 386 -10.76 2.61 31.06
CA VAL A 386 -10.45 3.10 29.71
C VAL A 386 -9.88 4.50 29.86
N ASN A 387 -8.73 4.76 29.23
CA ASN A 387 -8.10 6.07 29.26
C ASN A 387 -8.30 6.80 27.93
N ALA A 388 -8.56 8.10 28.03
CA ALA A 388 -8.55 9.02 26.90
C ALA A 388 -7.40 10.01 27.10
N SER A 389 -6.71 10.35 26.01
CA SER A 389 -5.69 11.38 26.01
C SER A 389 -5.79 12.24 24.76
N TYR A 390 -5.70 13.55 24.97
CA TYR A 390 -5.42 14.53 23.94
C TYR A 390 -3.96 14.93 24.06
N ILE A 391 -3.19 14.70 22.99
CA ILE A 391 -1.78 15.05 22.90
C ILE A 391 -1.66 16.19 21.90
N ARG A 392 -1.12 17.31 22.37
CA ARG A 392 -0.82 18.49 21.56
C ARG A 392 0.09 18.09 20.40
N LYS A 393 -0.26 18.53 19.19
CA LYS A 393 0.56 18.39 17.98
C LYS A 393 0.83 19.76 17.35
N GLY A 394 2.03 19.93 16.79
CA GLY A 394 2.40 21.16 16.09
C GLY A 394 2.22 22.40 16.97
N ASN A 395 1.59 23.43 16.42
CA ASN A 395 1.38 24.72 17.06
C ASN A 395 0.01 24.85 17.77
N ASP A 396 -0.76 23.77 17.94
CA ASP A 396 -2.07 23.83 18.64
C ASP A 396 -1.90 24.53 19.99
N ILE A 397 -2.73 25.52 20.31
CA ILE A 397 -2.58 26.32 21.53
C ILE A 397 -3.01 25.54 22.78
N LEU A 398 -3.78 24.47 22.61
CA LEU A 398 -4.29 23.67 23.71
C LEU A 398 -3.19 22.79 24.32
N LEU A 399 -3.16 22.73 25.65
CA LEU A 399 -2.26 21.85 26.39
C LEU A 399 -2.78 20.41 26.37
N ASN A 400 -1.89 19.46 26.70
CA ASN A 400 -2.29 18.05 26.82
C ASN A 400 -3.39 17.87 27.87
N ALA A 401 -4.30 16.94 27.61
CA ALA A 401 -5.31 16.52 28.57
C ALA A 401 -5.44 14.99 28.61
N SER A 402 -5.85 14.48 29.76
CA SER A 402 -6.13 13.06 29.94
C SER A 402 -7.35 12.88 30.83
N ALA A 403 -8.09 11.80 30.58
CA ALA A 403 -9.24 11.41 31.38
C ALA A 403 -9.27 9.89 31.50
N SER A 404 -9.84 9.39 32.59
CA SER A 404 -9.98 7.96 32.87
C SER A 404 -11.44 7.67 33.16
N SER A 405 -11.97 6.58 32.61
CA SER A 405 -13.34 6.17 32.85
C SER A 405 -13.49 5.50 34.21
N GLU A 406 -14.73 5.12 34.53
CA GLU A 406 -14.98 4.08 35.53
C GLU A 406 -14.32 2.75 35.11
N GLU A 407 -14.16 1.86 36.07
CA GLU A 407 -13.57 0.54 35.87
C GLU A 407 -14.42 -0.34 34.94
N LEU A 408 -13.82 -0.83 33.85
CA LEU A 408 -14.42 -1.81 32.94
C LEU A 408 -13.92 -3.22 33.31
N SER A 409 -14.83 -4.10 33.71
CA SER A 409 -14.55 -5.50 34.04
C SER A 409 -14.61 -6.39 32.81
N VAL A 410 -13.47 -6.94 32.37
CA VAL A 410 -13.40 -7.92 31.29
C VAL A 410 -13.40 -9.33 31.86
N LEU A 411 -14.44 -10.09 31.53
CA LEU A 411 -14.66 -11.45 31.99
C LEU A 411 -14.01 -12.47 31.05
N THR A 412 -13.34 -13.46 31.61
CA THR A 412 -12.80 -14.59 30.84
C THR A 412 -13.92 -15.50 30.34
N THR A 413 -13.92 -15.75 29.04
CA THR A 413 -14.89 -16.58 28.34
C THR A 413 -14.27 -17.95 28.03
N PRO A 414 -14.90 -19.07 28.42
CA PRO A 414 -14.44 -20.39 28.02
C PRO A 414 -14.49 -20.58 26.50
N ALA A 415 -13.54 -21.32 25.93
CA ALA A 415 -13.51 -21.69 24.52
C ALA A 415 -13.55 -23.20 24.32
N LEU A 416 -13.97 -23.61 23.13
CA LEU A 416 -13.96 -24.97 22.62
C LEU A 416 -13.11 -25.00 21.35
N LEU A 417 -12.16 -25.92 21.31
CA LEU A 417 -11.30 -26.15 20.16
C LEU A 417 -11.56 -27.54 19.58
N SER A 418 -11.78 -27.62 18.28
CA SER A 418 -11.86 -28.88 17.54
C SER A 418 -10.65 -29.06 16.64
N LEU A 419 -10.28 -30.32 16.43
CA LEU A 419 -9.28 -30.74 15.47
C LEU A 419 -9.85 -31.92 14.69
N ASP A 420 -9.66 -31.89 13.39
CA ASP A 420 -9.90 -32.97 12.44
C ASP A 420 -8.60 -33.26 11.69
N ALA A 421 -8.18 -34.51 11.75
CA ALA A 421 -6.94 -34.99 11.14
C ALA A 421 -7.12 -36.45 10.69
N PRO A 422 -6.37 -36.90 9.66
CA PRO A 422 -6.38 -38.30 9.26
C PRO A 422 -5.91 -39.23 10.37
N GLY A 423 -6.51 -40.41 10.48
CA GLY A 423 -6.05 -41.47 11.40
C GLY A 423 -4.74 -42.15 10.98
N TYR A 424 -4.23 -41.82 9.79
CA TYR A 424 -3.02 -42.39 9.22
C TYR A 424 -2.25 -41.31 8.43
N ILE A 425 -0.96 -41.10 8.76
CA ILE A 425 -0.11 -40.08 8.14
C ILE A 425 1.27 -40.67 7.81
N MET A 426 1.83 -40.31 6.65
CA MET A 426 3.17 -40.73 6.24
C MET A 426 4.23 -39.77 6.80
N ILE A 427 5.29 -40.32 7.40
CA ILE A 427 6.46 -39.56 7.84
C ILE A 427 7.18 -38.95 6.63
N GLY A 428 7.57 -37.67 6.73
CA GLY A 428 8.14 -36.91 5.61
C GLY A 428 7.11 -36.42 4.59
N GLY A 429 5.83 -36.78 4.75
CA GLY A 429 4.73 -36.38 3.89
C GLY A 429 4.03 -35.08 4.33
N THR A 430 2.93 -34.76 3.64
CA THR A 430 2.01 -33.71 4.07
C THR A 430 0.59 -34.27 4.17
N CYS A 431 -0.19 -33.81 5.14
CA CYS A 431 -1.60 -34.16 5.26
C CYS A 431 -2.46 -32.92 5.47
N ARG A 432 -3.74 -32.98 5.13
CA ARG A 432 -4.66 -31.88 5.40
C ARG A 432 -5.25 -32.03 6.79
N ILE A 433 -5.21 -30.96 7.56
CA ILE A 433 -5.93 -30.85 8.83
C ILE A 433 -6.97 -29.73 8.75
N SER A 434 -7.95 -29.77 9.63
CA SER A 434 -8.87 -28.67 9.86
C SER A 434 -9.36 -28.63 11.30
N GLY A 435 -10.01 -27.55 11.69
CA GLY A 435 -10.59 -27.41 13.01
C GLY A 435 -11.28 -26.06 13.18
N SER A 436 -11.79 -25.81 14.38
CA SER A 436 -12.44 -24.55 14.72
C SER A 436 -12.22 -24.18 16.18
N LEU A 437 -12.07 -22.89 16.43
CA LEU A 437 -12.00 -22.31 17.77
C LEU A 437 -13.23 -21.41 18.00
N MET A 438 -14.04 -21.80 18.97
CA MET A 438 -15.30 -21.14 19.29
C MET A 438 -15.30 -20.74 20.77
N ALA A 439 -15.65 -19.49 21.06
CA ALA A 439 -15.96 -19.07 22.42
C ALA A 439 -17.34 -19.59 22.84
N SER A 440 -17.60 -19.56 24.14
CA SER A 440 -18.91 -19.91 24.71
C SER A 440 -20.06 -19.21 23.98
N LYS A 441 -21.18 -19.91 23.79
CA LYS A 441 -22.34 -19.50 22.97
C LYS A 441 -22.11 -19.51 21.45
N GLY A 442 -21.02 -20.14 20.97
CA GLY A 442 -20.78 -20.36 19.53
C GLY A 442 -20.26 -19.13 18.80
N VAL A 443 -19.64 -18.18 19.51
CA VAL A 443 -19.02 -17.00 18.90
C VAL A 443 -17.65 -17.41 18.34
N PRO A 444 -17.36 -17.20 17.05
CA PRO A 444 -16.08 -17.56 16.48
C PRO A 444 -14.94 -16.72 17.04
N VAL A 445 -13.79 -17.36 17.26
CA VAL A 445 -12.56 -16.70 17.68
C VAL A 445 -11.67 -16.53 16.46
N ALA A 446 -11.69 -15.34 15.87
CA ALA A 446 -10.87 -14.98 14.72
C ALA A 446 -9.46 -14.54 15.13
N ASP A 447 -8.51 -14.63 14.20
CA ASP A 447 -7.12 -14.17 14.33
C ASP A 447 -6.36 -14.79 15.52
N ALA A 448 -6.88 -15.89 16.07
CA ALA A 448 -6.23 -16.65 17.12
C ALA A 448 -5.28 -17.69 16.53
N VAL A 449 -4.06 -17.73 17.08
CA VAL A 449 -3.04 -18.74 16.75
C VAL A 449 -3.29 -20.02 17.54
N VAL A 450 -3.50 -21.11 16.82
CA VAL A 450 -3.65 -22.47 17.34
C VAL A 450 -2.39 -23.27 17.00
N SER A 451 -1.79 -23.90 18.00
CA SER A 451 -0.59 -24.73 17.85
C SER A 451 -0.97 -26.21 17.80
N LEU A 452 -0.41 -26.95 16.85
CA LEU A 452 -0.62 -28.39 16.70
C LEU A 452 0.58 -29.17 17.24
N TYR A 453 0.29 -30.24 17.98
CA TYR A 453 1.27 -31.14 18.57
C TYR A 453 0.99 -32.59 18.19
N ALA A 454 2.06 -33.39 18.09
CA ALA A 454 2.00 -34.84 18.20
C ALA A 454 2.72 -35.24 19.49
N ASP A 455 2.01 -35.83 20.43
CA ASP A 455 2.46 -36.09 21.79
C ASP A 455 2.94 -34.80 22.49
N GLU A 456 4.25 -34.60 22.67
CA GLU A 456 4.81 -33.37 23.23
C GLU A 456 5.52 -32.51 22.16
N ASP A 457 5.67 -33.02 20.95
CA ASP A 457 6.42 -32.38 19.87
C ASP A 457 5.54 -31.40 19.10
N PHE A 458 6.02 -30.15 19.00
CA PHE A 458 5.38 -29.11 18.22
C PHE A 458 5.52 -29.39 16.72
N LEU A 459 4.42 -29.32 15.98
CA LEU A 459 4.43 -29.54 14.54
C LEU A 459 4.26 -28.24 13.75
N SER A 460 3.18 -27.49 14.02
CA SER A 460 2.85 -26.29 13.22
C SER A 460 1.86 -25.36 13.93
N ASN A 461 1.73 -24.15 13.40
CA ASN A 461 0.75 -23.15 13.84
C ASN A 461 -0.25 -22.85 12.73
N TYR A 462 -1.49 -22.62 13.12
CA TYR A 462 -2.57 -22.19 12.24
C TYR A 462 -3.27 -20.98 12.83
N THR A 463 -3.59 -20.00 11.98
CA THR A 463 -4.41 -18.85 12.37
C THR A 463 -5.86 -19.12 12.00
N THR A 464 -6.75 -18.88 12.95
CA THR A 464 -8.20 -18.99 12.76
C THR A 464 -8.73 -17.83 11.90
N SER A 465 -9.67 -18.14 11.02
CA SER A 465 -10.35 -17.19 10.13
C SER A 465 -11.47 -16.44 10.88
N ASP A 466 -12.14 -15.49 10.20
CA ASP A 466 -13.26 -14.71 10.77
C ASP A 466 -14.39 -15.57 11.34
N ASP A 467 -14.59 -16.78 10.81
CA ASP A 467 -15.58 -17.76 11.26
C ASP A 467 -15.03 -18.74 12.32
N GLY A 468 -13.82 -18.49 12.83
CA GLY A 468 -13.14 -19.30 13.84
C GLY A 468 -12.56 -20.60 13.29
N SER A 469 -12.67 -20.88 11.99
CA SER A 469 -12.12 -22.10 11.38
C SER A 469 -10.62 -21.96 11.07
N PHE A 470 -9.91 -23.07 11.09
CA PHE A 470 -8.55 -23.16 10.55
C PHE A 470 -8.40 -24.44 9.71
N SER A 471 -7.61 -24.38 8.64
CA SER A 471 -7.26 -25.54 7.83
C SER A 471 -5.95 -25.28 7.10
N GLY A 472 -5.19 -26.34 6.89
CA GLY A 472 -3.99 -26.25 6.06
C GLY A 472 -3.30 -27.60 5.91
N MET A 473 -2.18 -27.56 5.19
CA MET A 473 -1.31 -28.72 5.04
C MET A 473 -0.34 -28.78 6.22
N LEU A 474 -0.27 -29.93 6.87
CA LEU A 474 0.66 -30.26 7.93
C LEU A 474 1.83 -31.05 7.33
N PRO A 475 3.04 -30.49 7.23
CA PRO A 475 4.23 -31.27 6.95
C PRO A 475 4.60 -32.09 8.19
N VAL A 476 4.88 -33.39 8.01
CA VAL A 476 5.35 -34.25 9.08
C VAL A 476 6.87 -34.42 8.95
N PRO A 477 7.67 -33.97 9.93
CA PRO A 477 9.13 -34.12 9.90
C PRO A 477 9.59 -35.57 9.77
N CYS A 478 10.72 -35.81 9.09
CA CYS A 478 11.26 -37.17 8.86
C CYS A 478 11.86 -37.83 10.12
N ASP A 479 12.09 -37.06 11.17
CA ASP A 479 12.66 -37.48 12.46
C ASP A 479 11.60 -37.90 13.49
N VAL A 480 10.31 -37.74 13.17
CA VAL A 480 9.23 -38.30 14.00
C VAL A 480 9.29 -39.83 13.96
N SER A 481 9.16 -40.47 15.12
CA SER A 481 9.20 -41.92 15.21
C SER A 481 7.99 -42.57 14.50
N PRO A 482 8.14 -43.74 13.87
CA PRO A 482 6.98 -44.51 13.40
C PRO A 482 6.20 -45.09 14.57
N GLY A 483 4.87 -45.07 14.51
CA GLY A 483 4.03 -45.59 15.57
C GLY A 483 2.68 -44.90 15.70
N THR A 484 1.99 -45.15 16.81
CA THR A 484 0.76 -44.43 17.15
C THR A 484 1.11 -43.20 17.98
N HIS A 485 0.68 -42.02 17.50
CA HIS A 485 0.87 -40.72 18.14
C HIS A 485 -0.46 -40.10 18.52
N THR A 486 -0.42 -39.22 19.51
CA THR A 486 -1.57 -38.45 19.98
C THR A 486 -1.51 -37.03 19.41
N LEU A 487 -2.37 -36.73 18.43
CA LEU A 487 -2.48 -35.39 17.87
C LEU A 487 -3.48 -34.55 18.66
N TYR A 488 -3.12 -33.32 18.99
CA TYR A 488 -4.05 -32.34 19.50
C TYR A 488 -3.64 -30.92 19.11
N ALA A 489 -4.64 -30.06 19.05
CA ALA A 489 -4.46 -28.63 18.89
C ALA A 489 -4.58 -27.96 20.25
N ALA A 490 -3.80 -26.91 20.48
CA ALA A 490 -3.84 -26.10 21.69
C ALA A 490 -3.96 -24.62 21.33
N PHE A 491 -4.86 -23.92 22.02
CA PHE A 491 -4.97 -22.47 22.00
C PHE A 491 -4.55 -21.93 23.36
N ASN A 492 -3.49 -21.12 23.38
CA ASN A 492 -2.97 -20.52 24.60
C ASN A 492 -2.78 -19.00 24.41
N PRO A 493 -3.77 -18.17 24.80
CA PRO A 493 -3.65 -16.71 24.68
C PRO A 493 -2.76 -16.09 25.77
N GLY A 494 -2.26 -16.89 26.71
CA GLY A 494 -1.57 -16.44 27.92
C GLY A 494 -2.52 -16.32 29.12
N GLN A 495 -1.95 -16.07 30.31
CA GLN A 495 -2.73 -15.91 31.53
C GLN A 495 -3.48 -14.57 31.55
N GLY A 496 -4.66 -14.56 32.17
CA GLY A 496 -5.43 -13.32 32.39
C GLY A 496 -5.98 -12.71 31.10
N ARG A 497 -6.54 -13.53 30.20
CA ARG A 497 -7.09 -13.08 28.92
C ARG A 497 -8.62 -13.25 28.86
N ALA A 498 -9.23 -12.50 27.95
CA ALA A 498 -10.67 -12.50 27.72
C ALA A 498 -11.20 -13.86 27.20
N ILE A 499 -10.34 -14.70 26.63
CA ILE A 499 -10.64 -16.12 26.35
C ILE A 499 -9.72 -17.03 27.18
N ALA A 500 -10.30 -18.12 27.69
CA ALA A 500 -9.55 -19.18 28.37
C ALA A 500 -8.74 -20.04 27.39
N ALA A 501 -7.56 -20.48 27.80
CA ALA A 501 -6.81 -21.50 27.07
C ALA A 501 -7.63 -22.80 26.96
N THR A 502 -7.50 -23.50 25.83
CA THR A 502 -8.20 -24.76 25.59
C THR A 502 -7.38 -25.66 24.67
N ASN A 503 -7.54 -26.97 24.84
CA ASN A 503 -7.01 -27.98 23.92
C ASN A 503 -8.17 -28.65 23.19
N SER A 504 -7.90 -29.17 21.99
CA SER A 504 -8.83 -30.08 21.33
C SER A 504 -8.88 -31.42 22.06
N THR A 505 -9.93 -32.20 21.79
CA THR A 505 -9.89 -33.63 22.10
C THR A 505 -8.72 -34.28 21.38
N PRO A 506 -7.88 -35.07 22.07
CA PRO A 506 -6.76 -35.75 21.42
C PRO A 506 -7.25 -36.81 20.42
N LEU A 507 -6.57 -36.90 19.28
CA LEU A 507 -6.82 -37.87 18.21
C LEU A 507 -5.66 -38.87 18.16
N SER A 508 -5.96 -40.15 18.05
CA SER A 508 -4.96 -41.18 17.83
C SER A 508 -4.71 -41.37 16.33
N THR A 509 -3.46 -41.20 15.91
CA THR A 509 -3.07 -41.29 14.50
C THR A 509 -1.82 -42.15 14.37
N ILE A 510 -1.78 -42.98 13.33
CA ILE A 510 -0.63 -43.82 13.04
C ILE A 510 0.31 -43.09 12.08
N PHE A 511 1.55 -42.87 12.51
CA PHE A 511 2.63 -42.32 11.70
C PHE A 511 3.39 -43.50 11.11
N HIS A 512 3.40 -43.59 9.79
CA HIS A 512 3.97 -44.71 9.07
C HIS A 512 5.18 -44.28 8.27
N ALA A 513 6.28 -45.03 8.39
CA ALA A 513 7.41 -44.93 7.48
C ALA A 513 7.10 -45.77 6.24
N GLY A 514 6.93 -45.14 5.08
CA GLY A 514 6.74 -45.87 3.82
C GLY A 514 7.95 -46.76 3.51
N GLU A 515 7.73 -47.94 2.91
CA GLU A 515 8.86 -48.74 2.42
C GLU A 515 9.55 -47.99 1.27
N PRO A 516 10.89 -47.88 1.29
CA PRO A 516 11.63 -47.15 0.26
C PRO A 516 11.74 -47.97 -1.02
N ARG A 517 11.31 -47.40 -2.14
CA ARG A 517 11.54 -47.88 -3.50
C ARG A 517 12.44 -46.90 -4.25
N LEU A 518 13.52 -47.41 -4.82
CA LEU A 518 14.48 -46.59 -5.55
C LEU A 518 14.29 -46.75 -7.07
N SER A 519 14.13 -45.62 -7.77
CA SER A 519 14.20 -45.55 -9.23
C SER A 519 15.56 -45.02 -9.65
N MET A 520 16.22 -45.68 -10.60
CA MET A 520 17.53 -45.27 -11.14
C MET A 520 17.45 -45.13 -12.65
N ASP A 521 18.06 -44.07 -13.17
CA ASP A 521 18.25 -43.80 -14.60
C ASP A 521 19.73 -43.52 -14.91
N GLY A 522 20.14 -43.74 -16.16
CA GLY A 522 21.50 -43.51 -16.63
C GLY A 522 22.49 -44.65 -16.38
N VAL A 523 22.04 -45.81 -15.89
CA VAL A 523 22.88 -47.03 -15.76
C VAL A 523 23.01 -47.69 -17.15
N PRO A 524 24.19 -47.68 -17.79
CA PRO A 524 24.35 -48.27 -19.11
C PRO A 524 24.42 -49.80 -19.04
N MET A 525 23.96 -50.50 -20.07
CA MET A 525 24.16 -51.96 -20.17
C MET A 525 25.61 -52.33 -20.50
N LEU A 526 26.33 -51.40 -21.15
CA LEU A 526 27.68 -51.57 -21.66
C LEU A 526 28.46 -50.28 -21.42
N ALA A 527 29.67 -50.37 -20.88
CA ALA A 527 30.55 -49.23 -20.70
C ALA A 527 31.97 -49.54 -21.18
N PHE A 528 32.62 -48.54 -21.76
CA PHE A 528 33.99 -48.59 -22.23
C PHE A 528 34.92 -47.80 -21.31
N ARG A 529 36.20 -48.16 -21.31
CA ARG A 529 37.23 -47.40 -20.61
C ARG A 529 37.25 -45.95 -21.10
N GLY A 530 37.20 -45.00 -20.18
CA GLY A 530 37.16 -43.56 -20.45
C GLY A 530 35.75 -42.96 -20.51
N ASP A 531 34.69 -43.77 -20.45
CA ASP A 531 33.32 -43.27 -20.43
C ASP A 531 33.04 -42.48 -19.14
N ALA A 532 32.33 -41.37 -19.29
CA ALA A 532 31.78 -40.60 -18.18
C ALA A 532 30.30 -40.97 -18.01
N ILE A 533 29.98 -41.63 -16.90
CA ILE A 533 28.63 -42.13 -16.59
C ILE A 533 27.98 -41.18 -15.59
N ARG A 534 26.73 -40.81 -15.85
CA ARG A 534 25.89 -40.03 -14.94
C ARG A 534 24.70 -40.87 -14.53
N LEU A 535 24.56 -41.07 -13.23
CA LEU A 535 23.50 -41.85 -12.61
C LEU A 535 22.56 -40.90 -11.86
N ASN A 536 21.28 -40.92 -12.22
CA ASN A 536 20.25 -40.16 -11.51
C ASN A 536 19.37 -41.14 -10.75
N GLY A 537 19.28 -40.97 -9.43
CA GLY A 537 18.41 -41.73 -8.57
C GLY A 537 17.26 -40.90 -8.03
N THR A 538 16.11 -41.52 -7.77
CA THR A 538 15.00 -40.91 -7.03
C THR A 538 14.44 -41.94 -6.05
N LEU A 539 14.54 -41.63 -4.76
CA LEU A 539 14.01 -42.44 -3.67
C LEU A 539 12.56 -42.05 -3.42
N LEU A 540 11.65 -43.00 -3.58
CA LEU A 540 10.22 -42.84 -3.39
C LEU A 540 9.72 -43.80 -2.30
N THR A 541 8.56 -43.52 -1.72
CA THR A 541 7.77 -44.51 -1.00
C THR A 541 7.06 -45.44 -2.01
N ASP A 542 6.50 -46.55 -1.54
CA ASP A 542 5.68 -47.45 -2.36
C ASP A 542 4.49 -46.75 -3.04
N ASP A 543 3.96 -45.68 -2.43
CA ASP A 543 2.86 -44.87 -2.97
C ASP A 543 3.36 -43.75 -3.92
N GLY A 544 4.66 -43.68 -4.20
CA GLY A 544 5.26 -42.75 -5.17
C GLY A 544 5.63 -41.38 -4.62
N MET A 545 5.60 -41.18 -3.29
CA MET A 545 5.99 -39.90 -2.67
C MET A 545 7.51 -39.83 -2.49
N PRO A 546 8.16 -38.68 -2.74
CA PRO A 546 9.61 -38.54 -2.58
C PRO A 546 10.05 -38.60 -1.11
N ILE A 547 11.14 -39.32 -0.84
CA ILE A 547 11.77 -39.39 0.48
C ILE A 547 12.98 -38.45 0.49
N ALA A 548 12.84 -37.30 1.14
CA ALA A 548 13.88 -36.27 1.21
C ALA A 548 14.81 -36.44 2.44
N GLY A 549 16.06 -35.98 2.32
CA GLY A 549 17.03 -35.91 3.40
C GLY A 549 17.60 -37.25 3.87
N LYS A 550 17.32 -38.36 3.17
CA LYS A 550 17.81 -39.69 3.55
C LYS A 550 19.21 -39.91 2.98
N ALA A 551 20.13 -40.36 3.85
CA ALA A 551 21.47 -40.76 3.44
C ALA A 551 21.45 -42.15 2.79
N LEU A 552 22.15 -42.31 1.66
CA LEU A 552 22.29 -43.54 0.90
C LEU A 552 23.77 -43.81 0.62
N ALA A 553 24.13 -45.09 0.56
CA ALA A 553 25.45 -45.56 0.16
C ALA A 553 25.39 -46.12 -1.27
N VAL A 554 26.21 -45.60 -2.18
CA VAL A 554 26.25 -46.03 -3.59
C VAL A 554 27.61 -46.63 -3.92
N SER A 555 27.64 -47.90 -4.30
CA SER A 555 28.82 -48.57 -4.83
C SER A 555 28.70 -48.67 -6.35
N ILE A 556 29.75 -48.28 -7.05
CA ILE A 556 29.81 -48.27 -8.52
C ILE A 556 31.03 -49.09 -8.95
N PHE A 557 30.80 -50.06 -9.84
CA PHE A 557 31.80 -50.97 -10.40
C PHE A 557 32.65 -51.68 -9.36
N ASP A 558 32.00 -52.12 -8.28
CA ASP A 558 32.63 -52.79 -7.14
C ASP A 558 33.67 -51.92 -6.41
N GLY A 559 33.65 -50.60 -6.66
CA GLY A 559 34.45 -49.57 -6.01
C GLY A 559 33.90 -49.11 -4.65
N PRO A 560 34.59 -48.18 -3.98
CA PRO A 560 34.22 -47.71 -2.64
C PRO A 560 32.81 -47.08 -2.63
N CYS A 561 32.10 -47.26 -1.51
CA CYS A 561 30.78 -46.68 -1.33
C CYS A 561 30.86 -45.15 -1.19
N LEU A 562 30.12 -44.43 -2.03
CA LEU A 562 29.92 -42.99 -1.94
C LEU A 562 28.66 -42.70 -1.12
N ALA A 563 28.74 -41.74 -0.20
CA ALA A 563 27.58 -41.26 0.54
C ALA A 563 26.87 -40.16 -0.25
N VAL A 564 25.55 -40.31 -0.45
CA VAL A 564 24.68 -39.28 -1.05
C VAL A 564 23.48 -39.03 -0.16
N VAL A 565 22.90 -37.84 -0.25
CA VAL A 565 21.68 -37.45 0.50
C VAL A 565 20.61 -37.04 -0.51
N THR A 566 19.39 -37.57 -0.34
CA THR A 566 18.28 -37.24 -1.24
C THR A 566 17.80 -35.80 -1.05
N GLY A 567 17.54 -35.10 -2.17
CA GLY A 567 16.96 -33.74 -2.16
C GLY A 567 15.47 -33.73 -1.78
N SER A 568 14.86 -32.55 -1.75
CA SER A 568 13.43 -32.36 -1.43
C SER A 568 12.46 -33.11 -2.35
N ASN A 569 12.90 -33.45 -3.56
CA ASN A 569 12.17 -34.28 -4.53
C ASN A 569 12.58 -35.76 -4.48
N GLY A 570 13.32 -36.21 -3.47
CA GLY A 570 13.83 -37.57 -3.34
C GLY A 570 15.02 -37.88 -4.26
N GLY A 571 15.46 -36.91 -5.08
CA GLY A 571 16.47 -37.12 -6.11
C GLY A 571 17.92 -37.04 -5.60
N PHE A 572 18.83 -37.74 -6.28
CA PHE A 572 20.28 -37.56 -6.16
C PHE A 572 20.95 -37.84 -7.52
N ASN A 573 22.16 -37.32 -7.73
CA ASN A 573 22.94 -37.53 -8.94
C ASN A 573 24.39 -37.86 -8.60
N ILE A 574 24.97 -38.81 -9.31
CA ILE A 574 26.37 -39.22 -9.19
C ILE A 574 26.98 -39.28 -10.59
N SER A 575 28.17 -38.70 -10.74
CA SER A 575 28.99 -38.86 -11.94
C SER A 575 30.27 -39.61 -11.63
N CYS A 576 30.58 -40.64 -12.42
CA CYS A 576 31.85 -41.37 -12.33
C CYS A 576 32.48 -41.53 -13.72
N ASN A 577 33.81 -41.61 -13.75
CA ASN A 577 34.55 -41.93 -14.97
C ASN A 577 35.08 -43.35 -14.85
N VAL A 578 34.98 -44.13 -15.94
CA VAL A 578 35.57 -45.47 -16.01
C VAL A 578 37.07 -45.31 -16.25
N THR A 579 37.89 -45.49 -15.20
CA THR A 579 39.32 -45.16 -15.24
C THR A 579 40.18 -46.26 -15.87
N GLY A 580 39.64 -47.48 -15.94
CA GLY A 580 40.27 -48.69 -16.45
C GLY A 580 41.08 -49.45 -15.42
N GLU A 581 40.92 -49.13 -14.13
CA GLU A 581 41.34 -50.00 -13.02
C GLU A 581 40.28 -51.07 -12.72
N GLU A 582 39.06 -50.92 -13.27
CA GLU A 582 37.96 -51.87 -13.16
C GLU A 582 38.24 -53.13 -14.01
N ALA A 583 38.00 -54.32 -13.46
CA ALA A 583 38.22 -55.57 -14.16
C ALA A 583 37.27 -55.72 -15.37
N ALA A 584 37.80 -56.15 -16.52
CA ALA A 584 36.96 -56.51 -17.67
C ALA A 584 36.00 -57.64 -17.31
N GLY A 585 34.71 -57.49 -17.60
CA GLY A 585 33.67 -58.42 -17.17
C GLY A 585 32.42 -57.72 -16.63
N LEU A 586 31.62 -58.45 -15.87
CA LEU A 586 30.40 -57.92 -15.28
C LEU A 586 30.74 -57.17 -13.98
N SER A 587 30.43 -55.88 -13.91
CA SER A 587 30.61 -55.06 -12.71
C SER A 587 29.25 -54.64 -12.14
N SER A 588 29.15 -54.43 -10.84
CA SER A 588 27.88 -54.08 -10.20
C SER A 588 27.74 -52.59 -9.89
N VAL A 589 26.50 -52.09 -9.99
CA VAL A 589 26.08 -50.80 -9.44
C VAL A 589 25.05 -51.10 -8.37
N GLN A 590 25.31 -50.70 -7.13
CA GLN A 590 24.43 -50.97 -6.00
C GLN A 590 24.16 -49.69 -5.21
N VAL A 591 22.91 -49.51 -4.79
CA VAL A 591 22.51 -48.46 -3.86
C VAL A 591 21.89 -49.13 -2.64
N MET A 592 22.40 -48.76 -1.47
CA MET A 592 22.04 -49.35 -0.18
C MET A 592 21.58 -48.27 0.80
N ASP A 593 20.69 -48.66 1.70
CA ASP A 593 20.42 -47.91 2.92
C ASP A 593 21.49 -48.26 3.96
N PRO A 594 22.37 -47.33 4.36
CA PRO A 594 23.46 -47.61 5.28
C PRO A 594 22.99 -48.03 6.68
N ASP A 595 21.78 -47.60 7.10
CA ASP A 595 21.25 -47.89 8.43
C ASP A 595 20.74 -49.34 8.54
N SER A 596 20.13 -49.85 7.48
CA SER A 596 19.53 -51.19 7.44
C SER A 596 20.37 -52.21 6.66
N SER A 597 21.41 -51.78 5.96
CA SER A 597 22.17 -52.57 4.98
C SER A 597 21.30 -53.20 3.87
N LYS A 598 20.06 -52.71 3.69
CA LYS A 598 19.14 -53.17 2.65
C LYS A 598 19.62 -52.63 1.29
N VAL A 599 19.76 -53.53 0.31
CA VAL A 599 20.00 -53.13 -1.08
C VAL A 599 18.69 -52.61 -1.67
N LEU A 600 18.66 -51.32 -1.99
CA LEU A 600 17.49 -50.64 -2.57
C LEU A 600 17.47 -50.74 -4.09
N TYR A 601 18.64 -50.86 -4.71
CA TYR A 601 18.80 -51.07 -6.15
C TYR A 601 20.09 -51.82 -6.45
N ALA A 602 20.05 -52.72 -7.43
CA ALA A 602 21.23 -53.39 -7.97
C ALA A 602 21.10 -53.56 -9.48
N ALA A 603 22.16 -53.26 -10.21
CA ALA A 603 22.28 -53.49 -11.63
C ALA A 603 23.68 -54.01 -11.98
N SER A 604 23.79 -54.60 -13.16
CA SER A 604 25.04 -55.11 -13.71
C SER A 604 25.38 -54.40 -15.01
N VAL A 605 26.63 -53.97 -15.13
CA VAL A 605 27.18 -53.29 -16.31
C VAL A 605 28.30 -54.14 -16.88
N LEU A 606 28.27 -54.42 -18.18
CA LEU A 606 29.35 -55.14 -18.83
C LEU A 606 30.48 -54.16 -19.21
N MET A 607 31.66 -54.37 -18.64
CA MET A 607 32.88 -53.62 -18.94
C MET A 607 33.69 -54.32 -20.02
N LEU A 608 33.94 -53.64 -21.15
CA LEU A 608 34.76 -54.16 -22.24
C LEU A 608 36.16 -53.52 -22.27
N PRO A 609 37.23 -54.32 -22.46
CA PRO A 609 38.57 -53.79 -22.71
C PRO A 609 38.66 -53.21 -24.13
N TYR A 610 39.32 -52.06 -24.28
CA TYR A 610 39.40 -51.31 -25.54
C TYR A 610 40.17 -52.03 -26.68
N ASP A 611 40.95 -53.09 -26.38
CA ASP A 611 41.92 -53.66 -27.34
C ASP A 611 41.47 -54.96 -28.05
N ALA A 612 40.17 -55.28 -28.09
CA ALA A 612 39.67 -56.40 -28.90
C ALA A 612 39.17 -55.91 -30.28
N PRO A 613 39.68 -56.44 -31.41
CA PRO A 613 39.14 -56.09 -32.72
C PRO A 613 37.66 -56.52 -32.81
N ILE A 614 36.83 -55.66 -33.42
CA ILE A 614 35.35 -55.64 -33.53
C ILE A 614 34.67 -56.94 -34.04
N VAL A 615 35.39 -58.05 -34.19
CA VAL A 615 34.91 -59.28 -34.82
C VAL A 615 33.98 -60.12 -33.93
N ALA A 616 33.90 -59.87 -32.61
CA ALA A 616 33.03 -60.65 -31.72
C ALA A 616 31.55 -60.17 -31.65
N GLY A 617 31.27 -58.89 -31.96
CA GLY A 617 29.91 -58.33 -31.83
C GLY A 617 28.92 -58.76 -32.91
N VAL A 618 29.41 -59.14 -34.10
CA VAL A 618 28.55 -59.53 -35.23
C VAL A 618 28.00 -60.97 -35.09
N MET A 619 28.64 -61.83 -34.28
CA MET A 619 28.23 -63.24 -34.13
C MET A 619 27.08 -63.48 -33.14
N VAL A 620 26.73 -62.49 -32.28
CA VAL A 620 25.65 -62.64 -31.29
C VAL A 620 24.32 -62.04 -31.79
N ILE A 621 24.37 -61.06 -32.71
CA ILE A 621 23.16 -60.36 -33.21
C ILE A 621 22.42 -61.19 -34.28
N LEU A 622 23.14 -61.94 -35.13
CA LEU A 622 22.56 -62.78 -36.19
C LEU A 622 21.64 -63.91 -35.71
N PRO A 623 21.95 -64.67 -34.62
CA PRO A 623 21.02 -65.69 -34.12
C PRO A 623 19.77 -65.09 -33.43
N LEU A 624 19.87 -63.91 -32.81
CA LEU A 624 18.75 -63.24 -32.12
C LEU A 624 17.68 -62.72 -33.10
N ILE A 625 18.10 -62.21 -34.27
CA ILE A 625 17.18 -61.78 -35.34
C ILE A 625 16.47 -62.99 -35.97
N ALA A 626 17.14 -64.14 -36.09
CA ALA A 626 16.54 -65.36 -36.61
C ALA A 626 15.46 -65.95 -35.68
N VAL A 627 15.65 -65.88 -34.37
CA VAL A 627 14.68 -66.36 -33.36
C VAL A 627 13.43 -65.46 -33.33
N ALA A 628 13.60 -64.13 -33.42
CA ALA A 628 12.48 -63.19 -33.47
C ALA A 628 11.62 -63.35 -34.74
N ALA A 629 12.24 -63.64 -35.89
CA ALA A 629 11.53 -63.89 -37.15
C ALA A 629 10.67 -65.18 -37.10
N VAL A 630 11.16 -66.23 -36.45
CA VAL A 630 10.42 -67.50 -36.27
C VAL A 630 9.24 -67.33 -35.30
N PHE A 631 9.40 -66.54 -34.23
CA PHE A 631 8.31 -66.25 -33.28
C PHE A 631 7.22 -65.36 -33.87
N GLY A 632 7.60 -64.40 -34.73
CA GLY A 632 6.66 -63.57 -35.49
C GLY A 632 5.83 -64.37 -36.50
N TYR A 633 6.45 -65.32 -37.21
CA TYR A 633 5.78 -66.17 -38.19
C TYR A 633 4.80 -67.16 -37.53
N MET A 634 5.13 -67.71 -36.35
CA MET A 634 4.23 -68.62 -35.62
C MET A 634 2.98 -67.94 -35.04
N ARG A 635 3.02 -66.63 -34.75
CA ARG A 635 1.82 -65.88 -34.30
C ARG A 635 0.87 -65.51 -35.43
N TYR A 636 1.31 -65.50 -36.68
CA TYR A 636 0.50 -65.05 -37.82
C TYR A 636 -0.45 -66.15 -38.38
N VAL A 637 -0.22 -67.43 -38.06
CA VAL A 637 -0.91 -68.58 -38.69
C VAL A 637 -1.93 -69.28 -37.77
N ALA A 638 -2.18 -68.79 -36.55
CA ALA A 638 -3.20 -69.38 -35.67
C ALA A 638 -4.63 -68.90 -36.02
N PRO A 639 -5.61 -69.81 -36.20
CA PRO A 639 -6.98 -69.44 -36.57
C PRO A 639 -7.73 -68.75 -35.41
N LYS A 640 -8.41 -67.65 -35.72
CA LYS A 640 -9.25 -66.86 -34.79
C LYS A 640 -10.42 -67.69 -34.23
N PRO A 641 -10.56 -67.83 -32.90
CA PRO A 641 -11.81 -68.28 -32.30
C PRO A 641 -12.86 -67.15 -32.30
N GLN A 642 -14.10 -67.55 -32.56
CA GLN A 642 -15.31 -66.72 -32.65
C GLN A 642 -15.63 -65.95 -31.36
N LYS A 643 -16.10 -64.72 -31.55
CA LYS A 643 -16.83 -63.90 -30.57
C LYS A 643 -18.00 -64.70 -29.97
N ALA A 644 -17.99 -64.88 -28.66
CA ALA A 644 -19.21 -64.98 -27.88
C ALA A 644 -19.63 -63.55 -27.51
N ALA A 645 -20.87 -63.20 -27.86
CA ALA A 645 -21.48 -61.92 -27.56
C ALA A 645 -21.90 -61.89 -26.09
N GLU A 646 -21.30 -61.00 -25.30
CA GLU A 646 -21.91 -60.50 -24.08
C GLU A 646 -22.40 -59.07 -24.35
N THR A 647 -23.70 -58.91 -24.19
CA THR A 647 -24.46 -57.69 -24.39
C THR A 647 -24.04 -56.63 -23.37
N PRO A 648 -23.69 -55.39 -23.78
CA PRO A 648 -23.49 -54.30 -22.84
C PRO A 648 -24.84 -53.93 -22.19
N PRO A 649 -24.88 -53.62 -20.88
CA PRO A 649 -26.08 -53.06 -20.28
C PRO A 649 -26.40 -51.70 -20.91
N ALA A 650 -27.69 -51.44 -21.09
CA ALA A 650 -28.21 -50.19 -21.64
C ALA A 650 -27.70 -48.97 -20.83
N PRO A 651 -27.49 -47.81 -21.48
CA PRO A 651 -27.05 -46.60 -20.78
C PRO A 651 -28.13 -46.16 -19.80
N VAL A 652 -27.77 -46.13 -18.51
CA VAL A 652 -28.54 -45.40 -17.50
C VAL A 652 -28.18 -43.93 -17.67
N GLU A 653 -29.15 -43.16 -18.14
CA GLU A 653 -29.11 -41.71 -18.18
C GLU A 653 -29.17 -41.20 -16.73
N VAL A 654 -28.00 -40.90 -16.14
CA VAL A 654 -27.90 -40.16 -14.88
C VAL A 654 -27.40 -38.76 -15.22
N SER A 655 -28.33 -37.82 -15.12
CA SER A 655 -28.12 -36.39 -15.19
C SER A 655 -26.89 -35.95 -14.38
N VAL A 656 -25.91 -35.39 -15.09
CA VAL A 656 -24.82 -34.61 -14.52
C VAL A 656 -25.43 -33.48 -13.68
N PRO A 657 -25.07 -33.31 -12.39
CA PRO A 657 -25.32 -32.06 -11.70
C PRO A 657 -24.54 -30.97 -12.45
N THR A 658 -25.27 -30.14 -13.17
CA THR A 658 -24.75 -28.91 -13.76
C THR A 658 -24.04 -28.14 -12.65
N MET A 659 -22.71 -28.01 -12.74
CA MET A 659 -21.99 -26.97 -11.99
C MET A 659 -22.74 -25.66 -12.24
N PRO A 660 -23.05 -24.86 -11.20
CA PRO A 660 -23.55 -23.52 -11.44
C PRO A 660 -22.55 -22.83 -12.37
N ALA A 661 -23.06 -22.44 -13.54
CA ALA A 661 -22.31 -21.69 -14.53
C ALA A 661 -21.61 -20.55 -13.79
N LYS A 662 -20.27 -20.60 -13.78
CA LYS A 662 -19.45 -19.47 -13.38
C LYS A 662 -19.94 -18.32 -14.26
N SER A 663 -20.54 -17.32 -13.61
CA SER A 663 -21.17 -16.16 -14.23
C SER A 663 -20.37 -15.70 -15.45
N SER A 664 -20.87 -15.97 -16.65
CA SER A 664 -20.31 -15.44 -17.88
C SER A 664 -20.50 -13.93 -17.81
N ILE A 665 -19.41 -13.21 -17.57
CA ILE A 665 -19.34 -11.76 -17.76
C ILE A 665 -19.80 -11.50 -19.21
N SER A 666 -20.81 -10.64 -19.36
CA SER A 666 -21.25 -10.15 -20.67
C SER A 666 -20.13 -9.29 -21.25
N ILE A 667 -19.51 -9.74 -22.33
CA ILE A 667 -18.42 -9.01 -23.00
C ILE A 667 -18.93 -7.66 -23.49
N GLU A 668 -20.19 -7.59 -23.89
CA GLU A 668 -20.88 -6.37 -24.27
C GLU A 668 -20.92 -5.34 -23.13
N ASP A 669 -21.09 -5.79 -21.88
CA ASP A 669 -21.12 -4.90 -20.71
C ASP A 669 -19.71 -4.37 -20.38
N GLU A 670 -18.67 -5.20 -20.53
CA GLU A 670 -17.29 -4.79 -20.30
C GLU A 670 -16.80 -3.84 -21.40
N VAL A 671 -17.18 -4.11 -22.66
CA VAL A 671 -16.90 -3.21 -23.78
C VAL A 671 -17.59 -1.85 -23.60
N ALA A 672 -18.84 -1.82 -23.12
CA ALA A 672 -19.53 -0.57 -22.80
C ALA A 672 -18.84 0.22 -21.69
N ARG A 673 -18.32 -0.47 -20.67
CA ARG A 673 -17.49 0.14 -19.60
C ARG A 673 -16.20 0.73 -20.16
N ILE A 674 -15.45 0.00 -20.98
CA ILE A 674 -14.20 0.47 -21.60
C ILE A 674 -14.46 1.69 -22.49
N HIS A 675 -15.54 1.70 -23.29
CA HIS A 675 -15.92 2.86 -24.09
C HIS A 675 -16.29 4.08 -23.24
N SER A 676 -16.99 3.90 -22.11
CA SER A 676 -17.29 5.03 -21.21
C SER A 676 -16.02 5.63 -20.60
N LEU A 677 -15.04 4.78 -20.26
CA LEU A 677 -13.75 5.19 -19.69
C LEU A 677 -12.84 5.87 -20.72
N SER A 678 -12.94 5.54 -22.02
CA SER A 678 -12.05 6.09 -23.05
C SER A 678 -12.20 7.61 -23.25
N TYR A 679 -13.33 8.19 -22.83
CA TYR A 679 -13.58 9.63 -22.89
C TYR A 679 -12.98 10.42 -21.71
N SER A 680 -12.76 9.77 -20.57
CA SER A 680 -12.26 10.41 -19.34
C SER A 680 -10.86 9.98 -18.94
N ASP A 681 -10.46 8.74 -19.25
CA ASP A 681 -9.18 8.14 -18.85
C ASP A 681 -8.77 7.01 -19.82
N GLN A 682 -7.97 7.37 -20.84
CA GLN A 682 -7.52 6.44 -21.88
C GLN A 682 -6.62 5.32 -21.35
N ARG A 683 -5.86 5.60 -20.28
CA ARG A 683 -4.90 4.65 -19.70
C ARG A 683 -5.65 3.54 -18.97
N ARG A 684 -6.67 3.91 -18.18
CA ARG A 684 -7.53 2.96 -17.48
C ARG A 684 -8.42 2.17 -18.44
N ALA A 685 -8.91 2.79 -19.51
CA ALA A 685 -9.62 2.10 -20.58
C ALA A 685 -8.74 1.00 -21.22
N MET A 686 -7.46 1.31 -21.49
CA MET A 686 -6.52 0.33 -22.06
C MET A 686 -6.18 -0.80 -21.09
N THR A 687 -6.04 -0.52 -19.79
CA THR A 687 -5.83 -1.56 -18.77
C THR A 687 -7.01 -2.51 -18.69
N GLN A 688 -8.25 -2.00 -18.71
CA GLN A 688 -9.46 -2.83 -18.69
C GLN A 688 -9.61 -3.64 -19.98
N ALA A 689 -9.29 -3.05 -21.14
CA ALA A 689 -9.26 -3.79 -22.41
C ALA A 689 -8.24 -4.94 -22.37
N TYR A 690 -7.08 -4.74 -21.76
CA TYR A 690 -6.08 -5.80 -21.62
C TYR A 690 -6.51 -6.93 -20.66
N VAL A 691 -7.23 -6.60 -19.58
CA VAL A 691 -7.83 -7.61 -18.69
C VAL A 691 -8.89 -8.42 -19.43
N LEU A 692 -9.77 -7.75 -20.18
CA LEU A 692 -10.78 -8.42 -21.01
C LEU A 692 -10.13 -9.36 -22.04
N LEU A 693 -9.01 -8.99 -22.66
CA LEU A 693 -8.25 -9.88 -23.55
C LEU A 693 -7.82 -11.17 -22.83
N ARG A 694 -7.32 -11.08 -21.59
CA ARG A 694 -6.89 -12.26 -20.82
C ARG A 694 -8.08 -13.18 -20.51
N GLU A 695 -9.25 -12.61 -20.24
CA GLU A 695 -10.47 -13.39 -20.04
C GLU A 695 -10.95 -14.07 -21.33
N VAL A 696 -10.92 -13.35 -22.46
CA VAL A 696 -11.25 -13.91 -23.78
C VAL A 696 -10.31 -15.05 -24.15
N LEU A 697 -9.01 -14.93 -23.89
CA LEU A 697 -8.04 -16.01 -24.09
C LEU A 697 -8.29 -17.21 -23.16
N SER A 698 -8.67 -16.95 -21.91
CA SER A 698 -9.07 -18.00 -20.96
C SER A 698 -10.30 -18.77 -21.45
N SER A 699 -11.26 -18.09 -22.09
CA SER A 699 -12.43 -18.72 -22.73
C SER A 699 -12.07 -19.62 -23.92
N HIS A 700 -10.90 -19.39 -24.54
CA HIS A 700 -10.30 -20.23 -25.57
C HIS A 700 -9.43 -21.36 -25.01
N GLY A 701 -9.44 -21.60 -23.69
CA GLY A 701 -8.66 -22.64 -23.03
C GLY A 701 -7.20 -22.27 -22.78
N ILE A 702 -6.80 -21.01 -23.03
CA ILE A 702 -5.43 -20.52 -22.84
C ILE A 702 -5.32 -20.01 -21.39
N LYS A 703 -4.86 -20.88 -20.48
CA LYS A 703 -4.61 -20.51 -19.08
C LYS A 703 -3.24 -19.86 -18.94
N LEU A 704 -3.23 -18.61 -18.48
CA LEU A 704 -2.03 -17.81 -18.27
C LEU A 704 -1.84 -17.59 -16.75
N ASP A 705 -0.61 -17.71 -16.27
CA ASP A 705 -0.27 -17.35 -14.88
C ASP A 705 -0.34 -15.82 -14.71
N GLY A 706 -0.67 -15.34 -13.50
CA GLY A 706 -0.78 -13.91 -13.18
C GLY A 706 0.51 -13.14 -13.43
N SER A 707 1.66 -13.83 -13.31
CA SER A 707 3.01 -13.29 -13.54
C SER A 707 3.41 -13.14 -15.02
N THR A 708 2.61 -13.64 -15.96
CA THR A 708 2.96 -13.66 -17.39
C THR A 708 3.10 -12.24 -17.96
N THR A 709 4.25 -11.93 -18.54
CA THR A 709 4.46 -10.63 -19.21
C THR A 709 3.62 -10.51 -20.48
N HIS A 710 3.34 -9.30 -20.95
CA HIS A 710 2.52 -9.10 -22.16
C HIS A 710 3.16 -9.68 -23.43
N ASN A 711 4.49 -9.72 -23.49
CA ASN A 711 5.25 -10.35 -24.56
C ASN A 711 5.25 -11.88 -24.48
N GLU A 712 5.26 -12.46 -23.27
CA GLU A 712 5.09 -13.89 -23.06
C GLU A 712 3.64 -14.33 -23.34
N LEU A 713 2.65 -13.51 -22.95
CA LEU A 713 1.24 -13.70 -23.30
C LEU A 713 1.07 -13.77 -24.81
N TYR A 714 1.65 -12.80 -25.55
CA TYR A 714 1.59 -12.79 -27.01
C TYR A 714 2.17 -14.09 -27.60
N ARG A 715 3.38 -14.48 -27.21
CA ARG A 715 4.03 -15.69 -27.75
C ARG A 715 3.24 -16.96 -27.42
N TYR A 716 2.77 -17.08 -26.18
CA TYR A 716 2.03 -18.25 -25.70
C TYR A 716 0.65 -18.37 -26.36
N ALA A 717 -0.04 -17.24 -26.55
CA ALA A 717 -1.35 -17.20 -27.17
C ALA A 717 -1.27 -17.48 -28.68
N VAL A 718 -0.28 -16.92 -29.40
CA VAL A 718 -0.09 -17.17 -30.84
C VAL A 718 0.27 -18.62 -31.15
N GLU A 719 0.99 -19.30 -30.26
CA GLU A 719 1.29 -20.74 -30.41
C GLU A 719 0.02 -21.61 -30.40
N ARG A 720 -1.00 -21.20 -29.64
CA ARG A 720 -2.25 -21.96 -29.43
C ARG A 720 -3.42 -21.46 -30.27
N LEU A 721 -3.39 -20.20 -30.69
CA LEU A 721 -4.37 -19.56 -31.55
C LEU A 721 -3.66 -18.76 -32.67
N PRO A 722 -3.03 -19.44 -33.65
CA PRO A 722 -2.23 -18.77 -34.68
C PRO A 722 -3.04 -17.78 -35.54
N SER A 723 -4.35 -18.04 -35.71
CA SER A 723 -5.28 -17.18 -36.44
C SER A 723 -5.49 -15.80 -35.79
N ALA A 724 -5.20 -15.66 -34.49
CA ALA A 724 -5.32 -14.41 -33.74
C ALA A 724 -4.03 -13.57 -33.71
N SER A 725 -2.98 -13.98 -34.43
CA SER A 725 -1.65 -13.36 -34.30
C SER A 725 -1.63 -11.87 -34.62
N GLU A 726 -2.42 -11.41 -35.58
CA GLU A 726 -2.43 -10.00 -35.99
C GLU A 726 -3.18 -9.14 -34.97
N GLN A 727 -4.35 -9.61 -34.52
CA GLN A 727 -5.17 -8.98 -33.49
C GLN A 727 -4.44 -8.91 -32.14
N LEU A 728 -3.80 -10.00 -31.71
CA LEU A 728 -3.03 -10.06 -30.47
C LEU A 728 -1.85 -9.10 -30.49
N LYS A 729 -1.18 -8.96 -31.64
CA LYS A 729 -0.07 -8.00 -31.79
C LYS A 729 -0.56 -6.56 -31.69
N GLY A 730 -1.74 -6.27 -32.26
CA GLY A 730 -2.39 -4.95 -32.16
C GLY A 730 -2.69 -4.55 -30.72
N VAL A 731 -3.32 -5.43 -29.93
CA VAL A 731 -3.66 -5.15 -28.53
C VAL A 731 -2.41 -5.00 -27.66
N VAL A 732 -1.43 -5.89 -27.80
CA VAL A 732 -0.19 -5.84 -26.99
C VAL A 732 0.64 -4.60 -27.31
N SER A 733 0.74 -4.19 -28.57
CA SER A 733 1.48 -2.99 -28.96
C SER A 733 0.86 -1.70 -28.42
N LEU A 734 -0.47 -1.59 -28.43
CA LEU A 734 -1.16 -0.42 -27.88
C LEU A 734 -1.12 -0.40 -26.35
N TYR A 735 -1.10 -1.57 -25.72
CA TYR A 735 -0.92 -1.69 -24.27
C TYR A 735 0.48 -1.24 -23.83
N GLU A 736 1.52 -1.69 -24.53
CA GLU A 736 2.89 -1.25 -24.30
C GLU A 736 3.04 0.27 -24.46
N LYS A 737 2.44 0.83 -25.51
CA LYS A 737 2.44 2.28 -25.78
C LYS A 737 1.81 3.08 -24.64
N ALA A 738 0.66 2.64 -24.12
CA ALA A 738 -0.07 3.35 -23.07
C ALA A 738 0.55 3.19 -21.68
N ILE A 739 0.98 1.97 -21.33
CA ILE A 739 1.33 1.64 -19.94
C ILE A 739 2.82 1.78 -19.68
N TYR A 740 3.68 1.38 -20.63
CA TYR A 740 5.13 1.36 -20.45
C TYR A 740 5.83 2.55 -21.10
N ALA A 741 5.39 2.99 -22.28
CA ALA A 741 5.94 4.17 -22.92
C ALA A 741 5.30 5.49 -22.43
N ASN A 742 4.23 5.40 -21.63
CA ASN A 742 3.44 6.52 -21.11
C ASN A 742 3.01 7.52 -22.20
N VAL A 743 2.70 7.00 -23.39
CA VAL A 743 2.24 7.81 -24.53
C VAL A 743 0.70 7.81 -24.54
N PRO A 744 0.05 8.99 -24.54
CA PRO A 744 -1.40 9.06 -24.57
C PRO A 744 -1.97 8.40 -25.83
N LEU A 745 -3.03 7.60 -25.65
CA LEU A 745 -3.77 6.98 -26.75
C LEU A 745 -4.89 7.88 -27.25
N THR A 746 -5.19 7.78 -28.53
CA THR A 746 -6.40 8.37 -29.12
C THR A 746 -7.61 7.47 -28.92
N GLY A 747 -8.83 8.03 -28.92
CA GLY A 747 -10.07 7.24 -28.85
C GLY A 747 -10.16 6.18 -29.95
N ILE A 748 -9.63 6.49 -31.15
CA ILE A 748 -9.57 5.57 -32.30
C ILE A 748 -8.71 4.33 -32.00
N GLU A 749 -7.60 4.51 -31.28
CA GLU A 749 -6.71 3.40 -30.89
C GLU A 749 -7.34 2.49 -29.83
N ILE A 750 -8.16 3.05 -28.93
CA ILE A 750 -8.91 2.27 -27.95
C ILE A 750 -10.04 1.49 -28.63
N ASP A 751 -10.77 2.13 -29.54
CA ASP A 751 -11.82 1.47 -30.32
C ASP A 751 -11.26 0.33 -31.19
N ALA A 752 -10.07 0.52 -31.78
CA ALA A 752 -9.35 -0.54 -32.50
C ALA A 752 -8.96 -1.70 -31.57
N THR A 753 -8.54 -1.41 -30.34
CA THR A 753 -8.22 -2.44 -29.34
C THR A 753 -9.46 -3.28 -28.99
N ILE A 754 -10.59 -2.62 -28.75
CA ILE A 754 -11.87 -3.28 -28.48
C ILE A 754 -12.27 -4.18 -29.66
N GLN A 755 -12.09 -3.68 -30.89
CA GLN A 755 -12.41 -4.43 -32.10
C GLN A 755 -11.52 -5.68 -32.25
N TYR A 756 -10.23 -5.58 -31.98
CA TYR A 756 -9.34 -6.75 -31.98
C TYR A 756 -9.74 -7.80 -30.94
N ILE A 757 -10.18 -7.39 -29.75
CA ILE A 757 -10.63 -8.31 -28.70
C ILE A 757 -11.91 -9.03 -29.10
N LYS A 758 -12.87 -8.32 -29.73
CA LYS A 758 -14.10 -8.93 -30.27
C LYS A 758 -13.78 -9.94 -31.37
N GLU A 759 -12.88 -9.60 -32.28
CA GLU A 759 -12.46 -10.51 -33.34
C GLU A 759 -11.81 -11.79 -32.80
N ILE A 760 -11.01 -11.69 -31.73
CA ILE A 760 -10.44 -12.85 -31.04
C ILE A 760 -11.53 -13.68 -30.35
N HIS A 761 -12.50 -13.01 -29.72
CA HIS A 761 -13.62 -13.68 -29.05
C HIS A 761 -14.45 -14.52 -30.03
N ASP A 762 -14.68 -14.03 -31.24
CA ASP A 762 -15.54 -14.66 -32.24
C ASP A 762 -14.81 -15.76 -33.06
N MET A 763 -13.54 -16.05 -32.77
CA MET A 763 -12.80 -17.12 -33.44
C MET A 763 -13.27 -18.51 -32.98
N PRO A 764 -13.24 -19.53 -33.86
CA PRO A 764 -13.62 -20.90 -33.50
C PRO A 764 -12.66 -21.48 -32.46
N ARG A 765 -13.22 -22.11 -31.41
CA ARG A 765 -12.44 -22.77 -30.34
C ARG A 765 -11.74 -24.01 -30.89
N GLY A 766 -10.49 -24.23 -30.47
CA GLY A 766 -9.58 -25.23 -31.06
C GLY A 766 -10.05 -26.69 -31.08
N ASP A 767 -11.13 -27.05 -30.38
CA ASP A 767 -11.72 -28.39 -30.36
C ASP A 767 -12.75 -28.64 -31.49
N GLU A 768 -13.11 -27.64 -32.30
CA GLU A 768 -14.01 -27.81 -33.46
C GLU A 768 -13.28 -27.92 -34.81
N ALA A 769 -11.95 -27.93 -34.84
CA ALA A 769 -11.15 -27.99 -36.06
C ALA A 769 -10.14 -29.15 -36.12
N ARG A 770 -10.33 -30.23 -35.34
CA ARG A 770 -9.59 -31.49 -35.52
C ARG A 770 -10.43 -32.74 -35.28
#